data_AF-A0A7Y5GMP0-F1
#
_entry.id   AF-A0A7Y5GMP0-F1
#
_cell.length_a   1.000
_cell.length_b   1.000
_cell.length_c   1.000
_cell.angle_alpha   90.00
_cell.angle_beta   90.00
_cell.angle_gamma   90.00
#
_symmetry.space_group_name_H-M   'P 1'
#
loop_
_entity.id
_entity.type
_entity.pdbx_description
1 polymer ?
#
loop_
_entity_poly.entity_id
_entity_poly.type
_entity_poly.pdbx_seq_one_letter_code
_entity_poly.pdbx_strand_id
1 'polypeptide(L)'
;MKNIYLTILLCSVLLYAEDDKSFITISKGTYTIIMLNESPPSDQGFIVYRKGVLPDDKYIALNPESPVRPFLDPDMAASFLVEEWSGITDALETEDAFDVLRKIRSGFAGKLVSLLFPKAAVVAGRLFVDSTAVNGKEYFYKILYVDEYFRSKDSLEKKVLIKEYIPRSPSNTDIETGDAMVKITWKYPAWEGDPSDLAFRFYIYRKVGKGNFERINKREILRNDKSALEYQDFFLNNGEEYSYYITAVDPVGNESKPSNIVKIKPKDNQPPDPPEGLSVKPEDGRVLLSWFLNTETDAAGYSVYRAEGSSKANKKLNKNLLPLETTFFDDSTALTGIQYFYSVTCTDKNGNESKRCNPVSAIGEDKTKPLPPSDLTAKFDKTNLLLQWKASKSKDVTGYLIYGGYDDLITRLTSEPTTNTTYNITGLEGKGLIPGKIYSVIITAVDKGFNESDHLKRDSLLVPDSDPPMAPQNVTARIIDDEAIEVIVNPSISPDVEKYFLYRGAEKDQKLIKEYTQLPILYNDKEVKIGGEFIYSALAVDKSGNKSGITVSNKIVFKQRTVAPTPFNIRAKVTASGVEITWNEVIDNQLSGYFIYRCTTPTGAYEKLNAQAVKQNKFSDTRGNKTFFYKVSSVNTSGNESPVSEYVIPR
;
A
#
# COMPACT_ATOMS: atom_id res chain seq x y z
N MET A 1 1.19 11.81 -44.45
CA MET A 1 1.57 12.76 -45.53
C MET A 1 3.07 12.70 -45.90
N LYS A 2 3.66 11.49 -45.96
CA LYS A 2 4.99 11.19 -46.54
C LYS A 2 4.90 9.74 -47.03
N ASN A 3 4.35 9.52 -48.22
CA ASN A 3 4.25 8.19 -48.86
C ASN A 3 3.99 8.33 -50.38
N ILE A 4 4.62 9.30 -51.03
CA ILE A 4 4.57 9.44 -52.50
C ILE A 4 5.85 8.91 -53.17
N TYR A 5 6.92 8.67 -52.41
CA TYR A 5 8.21 8.32 -52.98
C TYR A 5 8.51 6.83 -52.82
N LEU A 6 7.88 5.98 -53.64
CA LEU A 6 8.53 4.79 -54.24
C LEU A 6 7.57 4.05 -55.20
N THR A 7 7.32 4.59 -56.40
CA THR A 7 6.88 3.72 -57.51
C THR A 7 7.34 4.24 -58.86
N ILE A 8 8.60 4.66 -58.96
CA ILE A 8 9.35 4.60 -60.23
C ILE A 8 10.22 3.33 -60.16
N LEU A 9 9.56 2.17 -60.11
CA LEU A 9 10.17 0.89 -60.41
C LEU A 9 9.14 0.11 -61.23
N LEU A 10 9.12 0.39 -62.52
CA LEU A 10 9.77 -0.43 -63.54
C LEU A 10 8.75 -1.38 -64.17
N CYS A 11 8.03 -0.89 -65.21
CA CYS A 11 7.64 -1.72 -66.35
C CYS A 11 8.90 -2.28 -67.02
N SER A 12 9.65 -3.15 -66.34
CA SER A 12 10.89 -3.71 -66.85
C SER A 12 10.62 -4.67 -68.00
N VAL A 13 9.48 -5.36 -68.04
CA VAL A 13 9.29 -6.43 -69.03
C VAL A 13 8.80 -5.94 -70.40
N LEU A 14 8.15 -4.77 -70.48
CA LEU A 14 7.74 -4.18 -71.77
C LEU A 14 8.88 -3.40 -72.45
N LEU A 15 9.82 -2.84 -71.68
CA LEU A 15 10.89 -1.97 -72.18
C LEU A 15 12.29 -2.62 -72.19
N TYR A 16 12.56 -3.67 -71.40
CA TYR A 16 13.80 -4.47 -71.50
C TYR A 16 13.68 -5.70 -72.42
N ALA A 17 12.47 -6.20 -72.70
CA ALA A 17 12.31 -7.41 -73.52
C ALA A 17 12.41 -7.14 -75.03
N GLU A 18 12.24 -5.88 -75.46
CA GLU A 18 12.62 -5.46 -76.80
C GLU A 18 14.06 -4.97 -76.79
N ASP A 19 14.87 -5.49 -77.71
CA ASP A 19 16.22 -5.01 -78.02
C ASP A 19 16.25 -3.46 -77.98
N ASP A 20 17.21 -2.84 -77.29
CA ASP A 20 17.27 -1.38 -77.08
C ASP A 20 17.26 -0.59 -78.41
N LYS A 21 17.51 -1.27 -79.54
CA LYS A 21 17.38 -0.81 -80.92
C LYS A 21 16.09 -1.29 -81.60
N SER A 22 14.93 -1.17 -80.95
CA SER A 22 13.61 -1.53 -81.50
C SER A 22 12.60 -0.39 -81.36
N PHE A 23 11.43 -0.57 -81.98
CA PHE A 23 10.25 0.27 -81.81
C PHE A 23 9.02 -0.58 -81.52
N ILE A 24 8.11 -0.02 -80.73
CA ILE A 24 6.81 -0.61 -80.43
C ILE A 24 5.75 -0.03 -81.36
N THR A 25 4.74 -0.84 -81.67
CA THR A 25 3.59 -0.41 -82.46
C THR A 25 2.31 -0.66 -81.71
N ILE A 26 1.48 0.37 -81.57
CA ILE A 26 0.20 0.28 -80.86
C ILE A 26 -0.87 0.82 -81.79
N SER A 27 -1.88 0.01 -82.09
CA SER A 27 -2.95 0.38 -83.03
C SER A 27 -4.23 0.68 -82.28
N LYS A 28 -4.94 1.74 -82.69
CA LYS A 28 -6.24 2.14 -82.15
C LYS A 28 -7.14 2.60 -83.29
N GLY A 29 -8.24 1.88 -83.52
CA GLY A 29 -9.17 2.16 -84.61
C GLY A 29 -8.47 2.21 -85.98
N THR A 30 -8.34 3.42 -86.53
CA THR A 30 -7.84 3.67 -87.90
C THR A 30 -6.37 4.11 -87.96
N TYR A 31 -5.67 4.18 -86.83
CA TYR A 31 -4.27 4.62 -86.82
C TYR A 31 -3.37 3.68 -86.00
N THR A 32 -2.09 3.66 -86.37
CA THR A 32 -1.03 2.96 -85.66
C THR A 32 0.01 3.97 -85.19
N ILE A 33 0.27 3.97 -83.88
CA ILE A 33 1.38 4.69 -83.30
C ILE A 33 2.63 3.83 -83.42
N ILE A 34 3.69 4.42 -83.94
CA ILE A 34 5.04 3.89 -83.93
C ILE A 34 5.81 4.68 -82.89
N MET A 35 6.29 4.01 -81.85
CA MET A 35 7.05 4.64 -80.77
C MET A 35 8.43 4.02 -80.67
N LEU A 36 9.46 4.85 -80.86
CA LEU A 36 10.84 4.44 -80.74
C LEU A 36 11.19 4.21 -79.27
N ASN A 37 11.92 3.11 -78.98
CA ASN A 37 12.40 2.84 -77.64
C ASN A 37 13.47 3.85 -77.20
N GLU A 38 14.23 4.42 -78.15
CA GLU A 38 15.19 5.50 -77.90
C GLU A 38 14.92 6.75 -78.74
N SER A 39 15.23 7.91 -78.16
CA SER A 39 15.17 9.20 -78.84
C SER A 39 16.29 9.25 -79.84
N PRO A 40 16.04 9.76 -81.06
CA PRO A 40 17.13 10.18 -81.92
C PRO A 40 18.05 11.17 -81.19
N PRO A 41 19.36 11.15 -81.47
CA PRO A 41 20.28 12.22 -81.11
C PRO A 41 19.76 13.60 -81.53
N SER A 42 20.20 14.68 -80.87
CA SER A 42 19.69 16.04 -81.12
C SER A 42 19.90 16.55 -82.55
N ASP A 43 20.91 16.04 -83.25
CA ASP A 43 21.25 16.37 -84.63
C ASP A 43 20.55 15.46 -85.66
N GLN A 44 19.73 14.52 -85.20
CA GLN A 44 19.09 13.50 -86.02
C GLN A 44 17.57 13.54 -85.93
N GLY A 45 16.94 13.01 -86.96
CA GLY A 45 15.52 12.69 -86.99
C GLY A 45 15.30 11.35 -87.67
N PHE A 46 14.03 10.97 -87.89
CA PHE A 46 13.72 9.75 -88.61
C PHE A 46 12.59 9.90 -89.63
N ILE A 47 12.72 9.12 -90.70
CA ILE A 47 11.69 8.91 -91.72
C ILE A 47 11.16 7.48 -91.57
N VAL A 48 9.85 7.34 -91.51
CA VAL A 48 9.15 6.06 -91.48
C VAL A 48 8.84 5.64 -92.91
N TYR A 49 9.29 4.45 -93.26
CA TYR A 49 8.92 3.76 -94.47
C TYR A 49 8.02 2.56 -94.13
N ARG A 50 7.09 2.25 -95.03
CA ARG A 50 6.21 1.09 -94.91
C ARG A 50 6.13 0.37 -96.25
N LYS A 51 6.12 -0.97 -96.23
CA LYS A 51 5.72 -1.80 -97.38
C LYS A 51 4.84 -2.96 -96.94
N GLY A 52 4.09 -3.54 -97.86
CA GLY A 52 3.38 -4.80 -97.61
C GLY A 52 4.37 -5.97 -97.46
N VAL A 53 3.82 -7.18 -97.27
CA VAL A 53 4.63 -8.38 -97.00
C VAL A 53 4.97 -9.20 -98.24
N LEU A 54 4.48 -8.81 -99.42
CA LEU A 54 4.79 -9.52 -100.66
C LEU A 54 6.20 -9.17 -101.14
N PRO A 55 6.92 -10.08 -101.80
CA PRO A 55 8.31 -9.86 -102.24
C PRO A 55 8.51 -8.61 -103.13
N ASP A 56 7.52 -8.30 -103.97
CA ASP A 56 7.57 -7.19 -104.92
C ASP A 56 7.07 -5.85 -104.33
N ASP A 57 6.59 -5.85 -103.08
CA ASP A 57 6.11 -4.64 -102.44
C ASP A 57 7.28 -3.66 -102.20
N LYS A 58 7.12 -2.43 -102.67
CA LYS A 58 8.10 -1.35 -102.50
C LYS A 58 7.81 -0.53 -101.25
N TYR A 59 8.87 -0.06 -100.60
CA TYR A 59 8.76 0.90 -99.51
C TYR A 59 8.21 2.23 -99.99
N ILE A 60 7.18 2.71 -99.30
CA ILE A 60 6.69 4.09 -99.39
C ILE A 60 7.16 4.86 -98.15
N ALA A 61 7.63 6.10 -98.34
CA ALA A 61 7.93 7.00 -97.23
C ALA A 61 6.62 7.63 -96.73
N LEU A 62 6.39 7.60 -95.41
CA LEU A 62 5.20 8.16 -94.80
C LEU A 62 5.39 9.64 -94.40
N ASN A 63 6.63 10.07 -94.18
CA ASN A 63 7.00 11.46 -93.86
C ASN A 63 8.28 11.92 -94.57
N PRO A 64 8.36 11.84 -95.92
CA PRO A 64 9.60 12.10 -96.67
C PRO A 64 10.11 13.54 -96.56
N GLU A 65 9.21 14.51 -96.40
CA GLU A 65 9.55 15.94 -96.39
C GLU A 65 9.83 16.48 -94.99
N SER A 66 9.38 15.78 -93.95
CA SER A 66 9.48 16.23 -92.56
C SER A 66 9.84 15.05 -91.64
N PRO A 67 11.14 14.73 -91.51
CA PRO A 67 11.62 13.77 -90.53
C PRO A 67 11.17 14.18 -89.12
N VAL A 68 10.74 13.21 -88.32
CA VAL A 68 10.40 13.48 -86.92
C VAL A 68 11.69 13.78 -86.16
N ARG A 69 11.72 14.90 -85.42
CA ARG A 69 12.88 15.36 -84.65
C ARG A 69 12.48 15.68 -83.21
N PRO A 70 13.38 15.49 -82.23
CA PRO A 70 13.14 15.93 -80.86
C PRO A 70 13.13 17.45 -80.76
N PHE A 71 12.44 17.98 -79.76
CA PHE A 71 12.55 19.38 -79.39
C PHE A 71 13.95 19.66 -78.83
N LEU A 72 14.52 20.81 -79.19
CA LEU A 72 15.83 21.27 -78.71
C LEU A 72 15.71 22.41 -77.70
N ASP A 73 14.62 23.18 -77.78
CA ASP A 73 14.34 24.31 -76.90
C ASP A 73 13.49 23.84 -75.70
N PRO A 74 14.02 23.95 -74.46
CA PRO A 74 13.29 23.56 -73.25
C PRO A 74 12.01 24.35 -73.00
N ASP A 75 11.97 25.65 -73.29
CA ASP A 75 10.82 26.51 -73.03
C ASP A 75 9.70 26.23 -74.02
N MET A 76 10.07 25.95 -75.28
CA MET A 76 9.13 25.50 -76.29
C MET A 76 8.52 24.13 -75.94
N ALA A 77 9.35 23.21 -75.45
CA ALA A 77 8.91 21.91 -74.97
C ALA A 77 7.94 22.05 -73.78
N ALA A 78 8.28 22.89 -72.80
CA ALA A 78 7.42 23.16 -71.65
C ALA A 78 6.07 23.76 -72.05
N SER A 79 6.09 24.73 -72.97
CA SER A 79 4.88 25.37 -73.50
C SER A 79 3.98 24.36 -74.23
N PHE A 80 4.57 23.44 -75.00
CA PHE A 80 3.81 22.37 -75.67
C PHE A 80 3.16 21.38 -74.70
N LEU A 81 3.78 21.17 -73.54
CA LEU A 81 3.36 20.24 -72.49
C LEU A 81 2.48 20.88 -71.41
N VAL A 82 2.04 22.13 -71.56
CA VAL A 82 1.40 22.92 -70.49
C VAL A 82 0.25 22.21 -69.75
N GLU A 83 -0.59 21.45 -70.45
CA GLU A 83 -1.72 20.72 -69.86
C GLU A 83 -1.29 19.50 -69.02
N GLU A 84 -0.16 18.89 -69.39
CA GLU A 84 0.37 17.66 -68.81
C GLU A 84 1.58 17.94 -67.91
N TRP A 85 2.03 19.20 -67.83
CA TRP A 85 3.28 19.62 -67.23
C TRP A 85 3.42 19.12 -65.80
N SER A 86 2.43 19.40 -64.95
CA SER A 86 2.44 18.98 -63.54
C SER A 86 2.54 17.46 -63.40
N GLY A 87 1.85 16.68 -64.24
CA GLY A 87 1.95 15.22 -64.21
C GLY A 87 3.32 14.70 -64.64
N ILE A 88 3.94 15.37 -65.60
CA ILE A 88 5.28 15.05 -66.11
C ILE A 88 6.38 15.45 -65.11
N THR A 89 6.32 16.64 -64.52
CA THR A 89 7.31 17.12 -63.53
C THR A 89 7.27 16.30 -62.26
N ASP A 90 6.07 15.91 -61.81
CA ASP A 90 5.88 15.00 -60.69
C ASP A 90 6.53 13.62 -60.97
N ALA A 91 6.32 13.09 -62.19
CA ALA A 91 6.88 11.80 -62.58
C ALA A 91 8.41 11.81 -62.78
N LEU A 92 8.99 12.96 -63.14
CA LEU A 92 10.43 13.11 -63.39
C LEU A 92 11.21 13.72 -62.21
N GLU A 93 10.49 14.08 -61.14
CA GLU A 93 11.04 14.72 -59.93
C GLU A 93 11.87 15.97 -60.26
N THR A 94 11.37 16.81 -61.17
CA THR A 94 12.01 18.08 -61.53
C THR A 94 11.00 19.02 -62.21
N GLU A 95 11.09 20.30 -61.89
CA GLU A 95 10.29 21.38 -62.53
C GLU A 95 11.14 22.20 -63.52
N ASP A 96 12.46 21.99 -63.55
CA ASP A 96 13.36 22.70 -64.45
C ASP A 96 13.14 22.23 -65.89
N ALA A 97 12.80 23.16 -66.79
CA ALA A 97 12.40 22.80 -68.16
C ALA A 97 13.52 22.10 -68.94
N PHE A 98 14.78 22.48 -68.71
CA PHE A 98 15.93 21.85 -69.34
C PHE A 98 16.10 20.41 -68.85
N ASP A 99 16.01 20.17 -67.54
CA ASP A 99 16.13 18.84 -66.96
C ASP A 99 14.94 17.94 -67.33
N VAL A 100 13.72 18.49 -67.42
CA VAL A 100 12.54 17.79 -67.96
C VAL A 100 12.81 17.34 -69.39
N LEU A 101 13.24 18.24 -70.28
CA LEU A 101 13.52 17.90 -71.67
C LEU A 101 14.63 16.83 -71.78
N ARG A 102 15.70 16.97 -71.00
CA ARG A 102 16.79 16.00 -70.93
C ARG A 102 16.31 14.62 -70.47
N LYS A 103 15.47 14.55 -69.42
CA LYS A 103 14.95 13.30 -68.85
C LYS A 103 13.87 12.66 -69.71
N ILE A 104 12.98 13.42 -70.35
CA ILE A 104 12.01 12.87 -71.32
C ILE A 104 12.74 12.16 -72.47
N ARG A 105 13.87 12.73 -72.92
CA ARG A 105 14.66 12.20 -74.04
C ARG A 105 15.59 11.05 -73.68
N SER A 106 15.74 10.67 -72.41
CA SER A 106 16.75 9.68 -72.01
C SER A 106 16.31 8.79 -70.85
N GLY A 107 16.88 7.58 -70.80
CA GLY A 107 16.68 6.65 -69.69
C GLY A 107 15.26 6.09 -69.60
N PHE A 108 15.05 5.28 -68.56
CA PHE A 108 13.80 4.55 -68.37
C PHE A 108 12.60 5.46 -68.07
N ALA A 109 12.81 6.50 -67.24
CA ALA A 109 11.74 7.42 -66.86
C ALA A 109 11.17 8.18 -68.07
N GLY A 110 12.01 8.64 -69.00
CA GLY A 110 11.56 9.31 -70.22
C GLY A 110 10.72 8.42 -71.14
N LYS A 111 11.10 7.14 -71.26
CA LYS A 111 10.31 6.11 -71.99
C LYS A 111 8.92 5.94 -71.36
N LEU A 112 8.87 5.83 -70.03
CA LEU A 112 7.63 5.65 -69.29
C LEU A 112 6.71 6.88 -69.41
N VAL A 113 7.27 8.08 -69.25
CA VAL A 113 6.55 9.35 -69.41
C VAL A 113 6.02 9.49 -70.84
N SER A 114 6.78 9.08 -71.85
CA SER A 114 6.32 9.09 -73.26
C SER A 114 5.12 8.16 -73.50
N LEU A 115 5.00 7.07 -72.75
CA LEU A 115 3.85 6.15 -72.80
C LEU A 115 2.63 6.69 -72.04
N LEU A 116 2.86 7.42 -70.94
CA LEU A 116 1.80 8.04 -70.15
C LEU A 116 1.23 9.29 -70.82
N PHE A 117 2.10 10.07 -71.48
CA PHE A 117 1.81 11.39 -72.02
C PHE A 117 2.27 11.44 -73.49
N PRO A 118 1.37 11.24 -74.48
CA PRO A 118 1.74 11.22 -75.89
C PRO A 118 2.45 12.49 -76.38
N LYS A 119 2.11 13.67 -75.82
CA LYS A 119 2.82 14.93 -76.16
C LYS A 119 4.28 14.89 -75.70
N ALA A 120 4.60 14.22 -74.59
CA ALA A 120 5.98 14.01 -74.16
C ALA A 120 6.75 13.14 -75.16
N ALA A 121 6.12 12.14 -75.77
CA ALA A 121 6.73 11.33 -76.82
C ALA A 121 7.01 12.12 -78.10
N VAL A 122 6.15 13.11 -78.43
CA VAL A 122 6.38 14.07 -79.51
C VAL A 122 7.58 14.97 -79.20
N VAL A 123 7.64 15.54 -77.98
CA VAL A 123 8.79 16.34 -77.52
C VAL A 123 10.10 15.53 -77.56
N ALA A 124 10.03 14.25 -77.19
CA ALA A 124 11.16 13.33 -77.26
C ALA A 124 11.59 13.00 -78.70
N GLY A 125 10.77 13.33 -79.70
CA GLY A 125 10.98 12.92 -81.08
C GLY A 125 10.97 11.41 -81.24
N ARG A 126 10.12 10.69 -80.49
CA ARG A 126 10.03 9.21 -80.51
C ARG A 126 8.74 8.70 -81.13
N LEU A 127 7.76 9.56 -81.41
CA LEU A 127 6.42 9.18 -81.82
C LEU A 127 6.15 9.55 -83.29
N PHE A 128 5.63 8.59 -84.05
CA PHE A 128 5.03 8.81 -85.36
C PHE A 128 3.65 8.14 -85.43
N VAL A 129 2.71 8.74 -86.15
CA VAL A 129 1.36 8.19 -86.34
C VAL A 129 1.14 7.84 -87.80
N ASP A 130 0.95 6.55 -88.08
CA ASP A 130 0.50 6.07 -89.38
C ASP A 130 -1.03 5.95 -89.40
N SER A 131 -1.70 6.94 -89.98
CA SER A 131 -3.16 6.97 -90.16
C SER A 131 -3.66 6.22 -91.39
N THR A 132 -2.76 5.61 -92.17
CA THR A 132 -3.07 4.92 -93.43
C THR A 132 -2.94 3.40 -93.32
N ALA A 133 -2.50 2.91 -92.16
CA ALA A 133 -2.35 1.49 -91.88
C ALA A 133 -3.73 0.82 -91.77
N VAL A 134 -3.89 -0.35 -92.39
CA VAL A 134 -5.16 -1.07 -92.38
C VAL A 134 -5.15 -2.13 -91.26
N ASN A 135 -6.16 -2.06 -90.39
CA ASN A 135 -6.36 -3.05 -89.32
C ASN A 135 -6.48 -4.48 -89.89
N GLY A 136 -5.83 -5.44 -89.24
CA GLY A 136 -5.71 -6.83 -89.64
C GLY A 136 -4.62 -7.13 -90.67
N LYS A 137 -3.93 -6.13 -91.25
CA LYS A 137 -2.86 -6.35 -92.23
C LYS A 137 -1.47 -6.36 -91.60
N GLU A 138 -0.58 -7.12 -92.21
CA GLU A 138 0.84 -7.10 -91.87
C GLU A 138 1.61 -6.15 -92.81
N TYR A 139 2.57 -5.43 -92.24
CA TYR A 139 3.50 -4.56 -92.96
C TYR A 139 4.93 -4.74 -92.46
N PHE A 140 5.91 -4.46 -93.31
CA PHE A 140 7.26 -4.15 -92.86
C PHE A 140 7.36 -2.64 -92.67
N TYR A 141 7.74 -2.22 -91.47
CA TYR A 141 8.09 -0.84 -91.17
C TYR A 141 9.60 -0.72 -91.08
N LYS A 142 10.13 0.31 -91.75
CA LYS A 142 11.54 0.67 -91.69
C LYS A 142 11.69 2.10 -91.20
N ILE A 143 12.40 2.28 -90.09
CA ILE A 143 12.75 3.57 -89.51
C ILE A 143 14.13 3.94 -90.00
N LEU A 144 14.25 4.98 -90.82
CA LEU A 144 15.52 5.47 -91.35
C LEU A 144 15.95 6.72 -90.56
N TYR A 145 17.04 6.64 -89.82
CA TYR A 145 17.62 7.81 -89.14
C TYR A 145 18.37 8.68 -90.13
N VAL A 146 18.12 9.98 -90.08
CA VAL A 146 18.71 10.98 -90.99
C VAL A 146 19.26 12.18 -90.21
N ASP A 147 20.35 12.76 -90.69
CA ASP A 147 20.86 14.03 -90.17
C ASP A 147 20.08 15.24 -90.72
N GLU A 148 20.50 16.46 -90.37
CA GLU A 148 19.91 17.72 -90.86
C GLU A 148 19.90 17.85 -92.40
N TYR A 149 20.78 17.12 -93.09
CA TYR A 149 20.91 17.13 -94.55
C TYR A 149 20.26 15.91 -95.21
N PHE A 150 19.37 15.20 -94.50
CA PHE A 150 18.69 13.99 -94.98
C PHE A 150 19.62 12.82 -95.32
N ARG A 151 20.87 12.82 -94.83
CA ARG A 151 21.80 11.71 -95.07
C ARG A 151 21.51 10.59 -94.08
N SER A 152 21.33 9.38 -94.61
CA SER A 152 21.09 8.16 -93.82
C SER A 152 22.24 7.89 -92.84
N LYS A 153 21.91 7.58 -91.59
CA LYS A 153 22.87 7.21 -90.54
C LYS A 153 22.74 5.75 -90.11
N ASP A 154 21.51 5.31 -89.84
CA ASP A 154 21.19 3.95 -89.40
C ASP A 154 19.74 3.63 -89.77
N SER A 155 19.33 2.37 -89.69
CA SER A 155 17.92 2.00 -89.84
C SER A 155 17.48 0.79 -89.02
N LEU A 156 16.24 0.82 -88.56
CA LEU A 156 15.56 -0.31 -87.93
C LEU A 156 14.49 -0.84 -88.88
N GLU A 157 14.28 -2.15 -88.91
CA GLU A 157 13.24 -2.77 -89.71
C GLU A 157 12.52 -3.86 -88.90
N LYS A 158 11.19 -3.82 -88.88
CA LYS A 158 10.36 -4.79 -88.14
C LYS A 158 9.10 -5.13 -88.93
N LYS A 159 8.75 -6.41 -88.96
CA LYS A 159 7.44 -6.88 -89.44
C LYS A 159 6.41 -6.69 -88.33
N VAL A 160 5.28 -6.05 -88.65
CA VAL A 160 4.24 -5.69 -87.69
C VAL A 160 2.87 -6.09 -88.23
N LEU A 161 2.10 -6.80 -87.41
CA LEU A 161 0.66 -6.98 -87.61
C LEU A 161 -0.07 -5.78 -87.03
N ILE A 162 -0.79 -5.05 -87.87
CA ILE A 162 -1.63 -3.93 -87.45
C ILE A 162 -2.89 -4.53 -86.86
N LYS A 163 -3.01 -4.50 -85.54
CA LYS A 163 -4.18 -5.00 -84.84
C LYS A 163 -4.39 -4.23 -83.56
N GLU A 164 -5.63 -3.77 -83.38
CA GLU A 164 -6.09 -3.21 -82.11
C GLU A 164 -6.29 -4.34 -81.09
N TYR A 165 -5.72 -4.15 -79.91
CA TYR A 165 -5.83 -5.09 -78.81
C TYR A 165 -6.50 -4.39 -77.63
N ILE A 166 -7.44 -5.11 -76.99
CA ILE A 166 -8.06 -4.67 -75.74
C ILE A 166 -7.43 -5.50 -74.63
N PRO A 167 -6.91 -4.88 -73.55
CA PRO A 167 -6.34 -5.61 -72.43
C PRO A 167 -7.31 -6.62 -71.83
N ARG A 168 -6.76 -7.60 -71.11
CA ARG A 168 -7.57 -8.56 -70.36
C ARG A 168 -8.25 -7.87 -69.18
N SER A 169 -9.33 -8.45 -68.67
CA SER A 169 -9.95 -7.96 -67.44
C SER A 169 -9.14 -8.36 -66.22
N PRO A 170 -8.94 -7.47 -65.24
CA PRO A 170 -8.44 -7.85 -63.93
C PRO A 170 -9.32 -8.92 -63.27
N SER A 171 -8.73 -9.77 -62.44
CA SER A 171 -9.42 -10.87 -61.77
C SER A 171 -9.12 -10.89 -60.27
N ASN A 172 -9.83 -11.73 -59.53
CA ASN A 172 -9.69 -11.89 -58.08
C ASN A 172 -9.69 -10.55 -57.35
N THR A 173 -10.64 -9.68 -57.70
CA THR A 173 -10.85 -8.44 -56.95
C THR A 173 -11.36 -8.80 -55.57
N ASP A 174 -10.64 -8.35 -54.54
CA ASP A 174 -10.98 -8.54 -53.13
C ASP A 174 -10.97 -7.19 -52.41
N ILE A 175 -11.70 -7.10 -51.30
CA ILE A 175 -11.88 -5.86 -50.55
C ILE A 175 -11.83 -6.10 -49.04
N GLU A 176 -10.98 -5.35 -48.38
CA GLU A 176 -10.86 -5.29 -46.93
C GLU A 176 -11.37 -3.93 -46.44
N THR A 177 -12.01 -3.93 -45.28
CA THR A 177 -12.58 -2.70 -44.69
C THR A 177 -11.80 -2.24 -43.46
N GLY A 178 -11.64 -0.93 -43.34
CA GLY A 178 -11.23 -0.23 -42.12
C GLY A 178 -12.26 0.85 -41.74
N ASP A 179 -11.90 1.69 -40.77
CA ASP A 179 -12.70 2.86 -40.42
C ASP A 179 -12.61 3.91 -41.54
N ALA A 180 -13.77 4.30 -42.08
CA ALA A 180 -13.91 5.27 -43.16
C ALA A 180 -13.00 5.01 -44.39
N MET A 181 -12.57 3.77 -44.59
CA MET A 181 -11.66 3.39 -45.66
C MET A 181 -11.86 1.93 -46.12
N VAL A 182 -11.50 1.67 -47.37
CA VAL A 182 -11.42 0.29 -47.91
C VAL A 182 -10.11 0.10 -48.67
N LYS A 183 -9.53 -1.09 -48.53
CA LYS A 183 -8.37 -1.53 -49.31
C LYS A 183 -8.86 -2.54 -50.35
N ILE A 184 -8.64 -2.21 -51.61
CA ILE A 184 -9.04 -3.01 -52.76
C ILE A 184 -7.79 -3.65 -53.32
N THR A 185 -7.82 -4.96 -53.56
CA THR A 185 -6.71 -5.70 -54.18
C THR A 185 -7.22 -6.45 -55.40
N TRP A 186 -6.38 -6.63 -56.42
CA TRP A 186 -6.71 -7.44 -57.59
C TRP A 186 -5.48 -8.15 -58.14
N LYS A 187 -5.74 -9.14 -59.00
CA LYS A 187 -4.69 -9.85 -59.75
C LYS A 187 -4.76 -9.49 -61.22
N TYR A 188 -3.58 -9.43 -61.83
CA TYR A 188 -3.40 -9.32 -63.26
C TYR A 188 -2.27 -10.27 -63.69
N PRO A 189 -2.39 -11.02 -64.81
CA PRO A 189 -1.32 -11.91 -65.27
C PRO A 189 0.00 -11.17 -65.48
N ALA A 190 1.13 -11.84 -65.25
CA ALA A 190 2.44 -11.27 -65.58
C ALA A 190 2.59 -11.12 -67.11
N TRP A 191 3.36 -10.13 -67.55
CA TRP A 191 3.60 -9.92 -68.97
C TRP A 191 4.52 -11.00 -69.54
N GLU A 192 4.06 -11.70 -70.56
CA GLU A 192 4.79 -12.80 -71.22
C GLU A 192 5.24 -12.45 -72.66
N GLY A 193 5.17 -11.16 -73.05
CA GLY A 193 5.60 -10.73 -74.39
C GLY A 193 4.53 -10.82 -75.48
N ASP A 194 3.27 -11.12 -75.13
CA ASP A 194 2.15 -11.22 -76.06
C ASP A 194 1.53 -9.83 -76.34
N PRO A 195 1.68 -9.25 -77.55
CA PRO A 195 1.16 -7.92 -77.90
C PRO A 195 -0.34 -7.71 -77.66
N SER A 196 -1.11 -8.78 -77.42
CA SER A 196 -2.52 -8.69 -77.05
C SER A 196 -2.80 -8.30 -75.60
N ASP A 197 -1.79 -8.29 -74.71
CA ASP A 197 -1.92 -7.97 -73.28
C ASP A 197 -1.15 -6.70 -72.84
N LEU A 198 -1.29 -5.61 -73.60
CA LEU A 198 -0.58 -4.34 -73.35
C LEU A 198 -1.16 -3.52 -72.18
N ALA A 199 -1.75 -4.14 -71.16
CA ALA A 199 -2.18 -3.42 -69.97
C ALA A 199 -1.02 -2.62 -69.38
N PHE A 200 -1.24 -1.32 -69.24
CA PHE A 200 -0.25 -0.36 -68.78
C PHE A 200 -0.63 0.26 -67.44
N ARG A 201 -1.93 0.51 -67.23
CA ARG A 201 -2.47 1.09 -66.00
C ARG A 201 -3.85 0.54 -65.66
N PHE A 202 -4.34 0.86 -64.46
CA PHE A 202 -5.64 0.42 -63.95
C PHE A 202 -6.52 1.60 -63.52
N TYR A 203 -7.82 1.51 -63.82
CA TYR A 203 -8.84 2.42 -63.33
C TYR A 203 -9.74 1.71 -62.32
N ILE A 204 -10.02 2.38 -61.21
CA ILE A 204 -10.91 1.90 -60.16
C ILE A 204 -12.20 2.70 -60.25
N TYR A 205 -13.30 1.99 -60.35
CA TYR A 205 -14.63 2.55 -60.39
C TYR A 205 -15.38 2.24 -59.10
N ARG A 206 -16.04 3.24 -58.52
CA ARG A 206 -16.84 3.14 -57.30
C ARG A 206 -18.27 3.56 -57.56
N LYS A 207 -19.21 2.85 -56.95
CA LYS A 207 -20.62 3.22 -56.86
C LYS A 207 -21.04 3.30 -55.39
N VAL A 208 -21.75 4.36 -55.04
CA VAL A 208 -22.36 4.55 -53.71
C VAL A 208 -23.84 4.19 -53.77
N GLY A 209 -24.29 3.24 -52.95
CA GLY A 209 -25.67 2.77 -52.90
C GLY A 209 -26.24 2.40 -54.28
N LYS A 210 -27.27 3.13 -54.71
CA LYS A 210 -27.96 2.96 -56.01
C LYS A 210 -27.48 3.92 -57.11
N GLY A 211 -26.39 4.66 -56.89
CA GLY A 211 -25.83 5.60 -57.87
C GLY A 211 -25.20 4.91 -59.08
N ASN A 212 -24.44 5.69 -59.86
CA ASN A 212 -23.64 5.18 -60.98
C ASN A 212 -22.20 4.89 -60.55
N PHE A 213 -21.49 4.11 -61.35
CA PHE A 213 -20.05 3.91 -61.17
C PHE A 213 -19.26 5.09 -61.72
N GLU A 214 -18.32 5.60 -60.93
CA GLU A 214 -17.43 6.70 -61.29
C GLU A 214 -15.97 6.31 -61.03
N ARG A 215 -15.05 6.75 -61.89
CA ARG A 215 -13.61 6.54 -61.68
C ARG A 215 -13.14 7.37 -60.48
N ILE A 216 -12.46 6.74 -59.52
CA ILE A 216 -12.02 7.41 -58.29
C ILE A 216 -10.51 7.68 -58.20
N ASN A 217 -9.67 6.86 -58.85
CA ASN A 217 -8.23 7.09 -58.82
C ASN A 217 -7.85 8.23 -59.78
N LYS A 218 -7.46 9.37 -59.20
CA LYS A 218 -6.93 10.53 -59.94
C LYS A 218 -5.50 10.32 -60.43
N ARG A 219 -4.73 9.49 -59.71
CA ARG A 219 -3.38 9.09 -60.10
C ARG A 219 -3.42 7.76 -60.82
N GLU A 220 -2.51 7.62 -61.78
CA GLU A 220 -2.37 6.39 -62.55
C GLU A 220 -1.77 5.28 -61.69
N ILE A 221 -2.39 4.10 -61.76
CA ILE A 221 -1.90 2.90 -61.10
C ILE A 221 -1.29 2.02 -62.17
N LEU A 222 0.03 2.02 -62.26
CA LEU A 222 0.75 1.31 -63.31
C LEU A 222 0.76 -0.19 -63.05
N ARG A 223 0.87 -0.97 -64.13
CA ARG A 223 1.11 -2.42 -64.03
C ARG A 223 2.42 -2.70 -63.31
N ASN A 224 2.35 -3.54 -62.29
CA ASN A 224 3.51 -4.04 -61.57
C ASN A 224 3.39 -5.55 -61.34
N ASP A 225 4.13 -6.33 -62.15
CA ASP A 225 4.10 -7.79 -62.07
C ASP A 225 4.90 -8.35 -60.88
N LYS A 226 5.63 -7.49 -60.14
CA LYS A 226 6.47 -7.87 -58.99
C LYS A 226 5.82 -7.60 -57.63
N SER A 227 4.68 -6.92 -57.57
CA SER A 227 3.99 -6.60 -56.33
C SER A 227 2.49 -6.91 -56.42
N ALA A 228 1.83 -6.94 -55.27
CA ALA A 228 0.37 -6.90 -55.26
C ALA A 228 -0.11 -5.59 -55.90
N LEU A 229 -1.22 -5.68 -56.63
CA LEU A 229 -1.94 -4.51 -57.16
C LEU A 229 -3.02 -4.14 -56.16
N GLU A 230 -2.91 -2.94 -55.61
CA GLU A 230 -3.80 -2.48 -54.54
C GLU A 230 -4.14 -0.98 -54.66
N TYR A 231 -5.28 -0.60 -54.11
CA TYR A 231 -5.74 0.77 -54.01
C TYR A 231 -6.48 0.99 -52.68
N GLN A 232 -6.23 2.13 -52.04
CA GLN A 232 -6.93 2.52 -50.82
C GLN A 232 -7.88 3.68 -51.13
N ASP A 233 -9.16 3.47 -50.84
CA ASP A 233 -10.18 4.52 -50.88
C ASP A 233 -10.47 4.98 -49.45
N PHE A 234 -10.48 6.30 -49.25
CA PHE A 234 -10.55 6.95 -47.94
C PHE A 234 -11.76 7.90 -47.88
N PHE A 235 -12.05 8.41 -46.68
CA PHE A 235 -13.14 9.36 -46.43
C PHE A 235 -14.52 8.79 -46.77
N LEU A 236 -14.70 7.50 -46.52
CA LEU A 236 -15.97 6.80 -46.71
C LEU A 236 -16.87 6.96 -45.48
N ASN A 237 -18.18 7.00 -45.72
CA ASN A 237 -19.15 6.93 -44.64
C ASN A 237 -19.34 5.48 -44.20
N ASN A 238 -19.11 5.20 -42.91
CA ASN A 238 -19.41 3.89 -42.33
C ASN A 238 -20.91 3.57 -42.41
N GLY A 239 -21.24 2.30 -42.64
CA GLY A 239 -22.61 1.80 -42.81
C GLY A 239 -23.19 1.95 -44.23
N GLU A 240 -22.65 2.86 -45.05
CA GLU A 240 -23.05 3.07 -46.45
C GLU A 240 -22.49 1.95 -47.35
N GLU A 241 -23.27 1.48 -48.33
CA GLU A 241 -22.82 0.43 -49.26
C GLU A 241 -22.01 1.02 -50.42
N TYR A 242 -20.80 0.52 -50.61
CA TYR A 242 -19.95 0.84 -51.75
C TYR A 242 -19.74 -0.41 -52.61
N SER A 243 -19.80 -0.25 -53.92
CA SER A 243 -19.45 -1.28 -54.89
C SER A 243 -18.24 -0.84 -55.72
N TYR A 244 -17.32 -1.76 -56.02
CA TYR A 244 -16.12 -1.48 -56.80
C TYR A 244 -15.90 -2.47 -57.93
N TYR A 245 -15.30 -2.01 -59.03
CA TYR A 245 -14.66 -2.85 -60.04
C TYR A 245 -13.42 -2.14 -60.60
N ILE A 246 -12.56 -2.91 -61.27
CA ILE A 246 -11.32 -2.42 -61.87
C ILE A 246 -11.31 -2.74 -63.36
N THR A 247 -10.78 -1.82 -64.18
CA THR A 247 -10.44 -2.07 -65.60
C THR A 247 -8.95 -1.91 -65.82
N ALA A 248 -8.41 -2.65 -66.79
CA ALA A 248 -7.04 -2.48 -67.27
C ALA A 248 -7.05 -1.62 -68.54
N VAL A 249 -6.05 -0.77 -68.70
CA VAL A 249 -5.98 0.22 -69.77
C VAL A 249 -4.61 0.16 -70.45
N ASP A 250 -4.58 0.14 -71.78
CA ASP A 250 -3.33 0.16 -72.56
C ASP A 250 -2.74 1.59 -72.71
N PRO A 251 -1.55 1.76 -73.31
CA PRO A 251 -0.95 3.09 -73.46
C PRO A 251 -1.76 4.05 -74.34
N VAL A 252 -2.59 3.55 -75.26
CA VAL A 252 -3.44 4.37 -76.14
C VAL A 252 -4.86 4.56 -75.61
N GLY A 253 -5.15 4.07 -74.40
CA GLY A 253 -6.39 4.31 -73.68
C GLY A 253 -7.52 3.34 -74.01
N ASN A 254 -7.25 2.15 -74.53
CA ASN A 254 -8.27 1.10 -74.66
C ASN A 254 -8.48 0.44 -73.30
N GLU A 255 -9.73 0.47 -72.81
CA GLU A 255 -10.11 -0.12 -71.52
C GLU A 255 -10.67 -1.53 -71.69
N SER A 256 -10.31 -2.43 -70.78
CA SER A 256 -10.85 -3.79 -70.73
C SER A 256 -12.27 -3.84 -70.17
N LYS A 257 -12.91 -5.02 -70.26
CA LYS A 257 -14.17 -5.26 -69.53
C LYS A 257 -13.91 -5.18 -68.00
N PRO A 258 -14.90 -4.79 -67.19
CA PRO A 258 -14.77 -4.76 -65.73
C PRO A 258 -14.35 -6.09 -65.12
N SER A 259 -13.62 -6.02 -64.00
CA SER A 259 -13.47 -7.15 -63.08
C SER A 259 -14.80 -7.53 -62.41
N ASN A 260 -14.79 -8.56 -61.56
CA ASN A 260 -15.94 -8.88 -60.72
C ASN A 260 -16.27 -7.70 -59.78
N ILE A 261 -17.56 -7.39 -59.63
CA ILE A 261 -18.00 -6.33 -58.72
C ILE A 261 -17.90 -6.86 -57.29
N VAL A 262 -17.18 -6.15 -56.43
CA VAL A 262 -17.15 -6.37 -54.97
C VAL A 262 -18.00 -5.33 -54.27
N LYS A 263 -18.65 -5.72 -53.17
CA LYS A 263 -19.50 -4.84 -52.35
C LYS A 263 -19.04 -4.86 -50.91
N ILE A 264 -19.05 -3.71 -50.25
CA ILE A 264 -18.64 -3.59 -48.85
C ILE A 264 -19.42 -2.46 -48.16
N LYS A 265 -19.61 -2.60 -46.86
CA LYS A 265 -20.08 -1.53 -45.98
C LYS A 265 -18.96 -1.24 -44.98
N PRO A 266 -18.26 -0.10 -45.10
CA PRO A 266 -17.25 0.28 -44.14
C PRO A 266 -17.83 0.29 -42.73
N LYS A 267 -17.06 -0.19 -41.77
CA LYS A 267 -17.46 -0.21 -40.37
C LYS A 267 -16.28 0.22 -39.52
N ASP A 268 -16.56 1.08 -38.56
CA ASP A 268 -15.62 1.41 -37.53
C ASP A 268 -15.38 0.18 -36.65
N ASN A 269 -14.13 -0.30 -36.66
CA ASN A 269 -13.64 -1.34 -35.76
C ASN A 269 -12.42 -0.85 -34.97
N GLN A 270 -12.18 0.47 -34.94
CA GLN A 270 -11.06 1.04 -34.23
C GLN A 270 -11.56 1.52 -32.87
N PRO A 271 -11.23 0.81 -31.78
CA PRO A 271 -11.61 1.29 -30.46
C PRO A 271 -10.89 2.60 -30.12
N PRO A 272 -11.47 3.43 -29.23
CA PRO A 272 -10.79 4.62 -28.71
C PRO A 272 -9.48 4.27 -27.99
N ASP A 273 -8.65 5.29 -27.76
CA ASP A 273 -7.51 5.13 -26.89
C ASP A 273 -7.95 4.90 -25.43
N PRO A 274 -7.20 4.09 -24.66
CA PRO A 274 -7.50 3.87 -23.25
C PRO A 274 -7.46 5.21 -22.49
N PRO A 275 -8.35 5.43 -21.50
CA PRO A 275 -8.33 6.63 -20.69
C PRO A 275 -6.98 6.84 -20.00
N GLU A 276 -6.47 8.07 -20.00
CA GLU A 276 -5.21 8.43 -19.36
C GLU A 276 -5.43 9.10 -17.99
N GLY A 277 -4.35 9.19 -17.19
CA GLY A 277 -4.37 9.94 -15.94
C GLY A 277 -5.26 9.35 -14.85
N LEU A 278 -5.57 8.04 -14.90
CA LEU A 278 -6.34 7.39 -13.85
C LEU A 278 -5.66 7.62 -12.49
N SER A 279 -6.42 8.15 -11.55
CA SER A 279 -6.02 8.40 -10.17
C SER A 279 -7.12 7.92 -9.24
N VAL A 280 -6.71 7.36 -8.10
CA VAL A 280 -7.60 6.80 -7.09
C VAL A 280 -7.29 7.42 -5.74
N LYS A 281 -8.32 7.80 -5.02
CA LYS A 281 -8.25 8.37 -3.68
C LYS A 281 -9.14 7.54 -2.74
N PRO A 282 -8.57 6.72 -1.85
CA PRO A 282 -9.36 6.03 -0.85
C PRO A 282 -9.96 7.04 0.15
N GLU A 283 -11.21 6.79 0.55
CA GLU A 283 -11.91 7.50 1.61
C GLU A 283 -12.62 6.47 2.51
N ASP A 284 -13.27 6.93 3.58
CA ASP A 284 -13.92 6.05 4.56
C ASP A 284 -15.05 5.24 3.90
N GLY A 285 -14.84 3.92 3.76
CA GLY A 285 -15.80 2.99 3.16
C GLY A 285 -16.02 3.13 1.64
N ARG A 286 -15.17 3.88 0.92
CA ARG A 286 -15.27 4.06 -0.54
C ARG A 286 -13.93 4.37 -1.20
N VAL A 287 -13.87 4.26 -2.52
CA VAL A 287 -12.73 4.76 -3.31
C VAL A 287 -13.24 5.69 -4.40
N LEU A 288 -12.70 6.91 -4.46
CA LEU A 288 -12.99 7.87 -5.52
C LEU A 288 -11.97 7.71 -6.65
N LEU A 289 -12.45 7.53 -7.87
CA LEU A 289 -11.63 7.44 -9.07
C LEU A 289 -11.82 8.69 -9.93
N SER A 290 -10.77 9.11 -10.61
CA SER A 290 -10.81 10.19 -11.62
C SER A 290 -9.81 9.92 -12.75
N TRP A 291 -10.09 10.37 -13.96
CA TRP A 291 -9.23 10.23 -15.13
C TRP A 291 -9.40 11.43 -16.09
N PHE A 292 -8.61 11.49 -17.16
CA PHE A 292 -8.74 12.55 -18.17
C PHE A 292 -9.82 12.23 -19.21
N LEU A 293 -10.45 13.27 -19.74
CA LEU A 293 -11.45 13.16 -20.81
C LEU A 293 -10.80 12.64 -22.10
N ASN A 294 -11.43 11.67 -22.75
CA ASN A 294 -11.06 11.19 -24.08
C ASN A 294 -11.50 12.21 -25.14
N THR A 295 -10.63 12.50 -26.11
CA THR A 295 -10.85 13.59 -27.09
C THR A 295 -11.34 13.10 -28.45
N GLU A 296 -11.48 11.79 -28.63
CA GLU A 296 -12.02 11.20 -29.86
C GLU A 296 -13.47 11.62 -30.08
N THR A 297 -13.81 12.07 -31.29
CA THR A 297 -15.12 12.66 -31.61
C THR A 297 -16.30 11.67 -31.52
N ASP A 298 -15.98 10.40 -31.59
CA ASP A 298 -16.86 9.25 -31.56
C ASP A 298 -16.81 8.49 -30.23
N ALA A 299 -15.98 8.91 -29.26
CA ALA A 299 -16.03 8.39 -27.91
C ALA A 299 -17.44 8.56 -27.31
N ALA A 300 -17.97 7.51 -26.68
CA ALA A 300 -19.31 7.50 -26.11
C ALA A 300 -19.30 7.51 -24.58
N GLY A 301 -18.33 6.85 -23.94
CA GLY A 301 -18.32 6.75 -22.49
C GLY A 301 -17.35 5.75 -21.88
N TYR A 302 -17.51 5.50 -20.57
CA TYR A 302 -16.55 4.74 -19.77
C TYR A 302 -17.11 3.51 -19.07
N SER A 303 -16.27 2.48 -18.97
CA SER A 303 -16.48 1.32 -18.10
C SER A 303 -15.37 1.20 -17.06
N VAL A 304 -15.76 1.08 -15.80
CA VAL A 304 -14.87 1.02 -14.64
C VAL A 304 -14.80 -0.41 -14.14
N TYR A 305 -13.57 -0.87 -13.90
CA TYR A 305 -13.26 -2.23 -13.47
C TYR A 305 -12.47 -2.23 -12.17
N ARG A 306 -12.72 -3.24 -11.34
CA ARG A 306 -12.01 -3.48 -10.08
C ARG A 306 -11.59 -4.94 -9.95
N ALA A 307 -10.37 -5.18 -9.49
CA ALA A 307 -9.89 -6.48 -9.04
C ALA A 307 -9.43 -6.44 -7.57
N GLU A 308 -9.66 -7.54 -6.84
CA GLU A 308 -9.16 -7.74 -5.47
C GLU A 308 -7.79 -8.43 -5.50
N GLY A 309 -6.71 -7.67 -5.58
CA GLY A 309 -5.36 -8.20 -5.80
C GLY A 309 -4.97 -8.32 -7.27
N SER A 310 -3.66 -8.33 -7.54
CA SER A 310 -3.09 -8.27 -8.91
C SER A 310 -3.35 -9.52 -9.76
N SER A 311 -3.66 -10.66 -9.13
CA SER A 311 -3.87 -11.94 -9.80
C SER A 311 -5.35 -12.32 -10.00
N LYS A 312 -6.30 -11.52 -9.48
CA LYS A 312 -7.74 -11.81 -9.60
C LYS A 312 -8.36 -11.19 -10.85
N ALA A 313 -9.46 -11.78 -11.31
CA ALA A 313 -10.23 -11.29 -12.44
C ALA A 313 -10.87 -9.92 -12.13
N ASN A 314 -10.79 -9.01 -13.10
CA ASN A 314 -11.44 -7.70 -13.05
C ASN A 314 -12.96 -7.84 -13.19
N LYS A 315 -13.70 -7.24 -12.26
CA LYS A 315 -15.16 -7.12 -12.28
C LYS A 315 -15.56 -5.71 -12.72
N LYS A 316 -16.48 -5.60 -13.68
CA LYS A 316 -17.09 -4.32 -14.06
C LYS A 316 -17.97 -3.80 -12.92
N LEU A 317 -17.82 -2.52 -12.57
CA LEU A 317 -18.53 -1.88 -11.46
C LEU A 317 -19.82 -1.18 -11.90
N ASN A 318 -19.75 -0.38 -12.96
CA ASN A 318 -20.92 0.31 -13.51
C ASN A 318 -21.75 -0.61 -14.42
N LYS A 319 -23.06 -0.64 -14.23
CA LYS A 319 -23.99 -1.43 -15.06
C LYS A 319 -24.13 -0.84 -16.47
N ASN A 320 -24.34 0.47 -16.53
CA ASN A 320 -24.47 1.23 -17.77
C ASN A 320 -23.17 1.99 -18.04
N LEU A 321 -22.87 2.20 -19.32
CA LEU A 321 -21.74 3.04 -19.73
C LEU A 321 -21.89 4.43 -19.12
N LEU A 322 -20.84 4.93 -18.47
CA LEU A 322 -20.83 6.31 -17.96
C LEU A 322 -20.74 7.26 -19.15
N PRO A 323 -21.49 8.38 -19.20
CA PRO A 323 -21.36 9.36 -20.29
C PRO A 323 -19.93 9.87 -20.45
N LEU A 324 -19.53 10.24 -21.67
CA LEU A 324 -18.18 10.75 -21.96
C LEU A 324 -17.74 11.88 -21.02
N GLU A 325 -18.63 12.80 -20.65
CA GLU A 325 -18.31 13.92 -19.74
C GLU A 325 -18.10 13.49 -18.27
N THR A 326 -18.39 12.23 -17.93
CA THR A 326 -18.25 11.71 -16.55
C THR A 326 -16.88 11.08 -16.37
N THR A 327 -15.90 11.91 -15.98
CA THR A 327 -14.49 11.50 -15.79
C THR A 327 -14.14 11.09 -14.36
N PHE A 328 -15.14 10.68 -13.58
CA PHE A 328 -14.98 10.23 -12.20
C PHE A 328 -15.94 9.08 -11.87
N PHE A 329 -15.61 8.31 -10.84
CA PHE A 329 -16.47 7.24 -10.33
C PHE A 329 -16.33 7.09 -8.81
N ASP A 330 -17.45 6.94 -8.12
CA ASP A 330 -17.49 6.65 -6.68
C ASP A 330 -17.74 5.14 -6.49
N ASP A 331 -16.71 4.40 -6.11
CA ASP A 331 -16.86 3.02 -5.66
C ASP A 331 -17.21 2.96 -4.18
N SER A 332 -18.49 3.15 -3.87
CA SER A 332 -19.06 3.03 -2.53
C SER A 332 -19.20 1.57 -2.05
N THR A 333 -18.66 0.60 -2.80
CA THR A 333 -18.71 -0.83 -2.46
C THR A 333 -17.34 -1.41 -2.12
N ALA A 334 -16.31 -0.56 -2.14
CA ALA A 334 -14.96 -0.94 -1.75
C ALA A 334 -14.93 -1.23 -0.24
N LEU A 335 -14.45 -2.41 0.13
CA LEU A 335 -14.27 -2.80 1.52
C LEU A 335 -12.91 -2.35 2.03
N THR A 336 -12.89 -1.88 3.27
CA THR A 336 -11.69 -1.51 4.01
C THR A 336 -10.64 -2.61 4.04
N GLY A 337 -9.36 -2.21 3.97
CA GLY A 337 -8.22 -3.08 4.21
C GLY A 337 -7.93 -4.06 3.07
N ILE A 338 -8.76 -4.05 2.03
CA ILE A 338 -8.56 -4.82 0.81
C ILE A 338 -7.80 -3.95 -0.20
N GLN A 339 -6.71 -4.50 -0.74
CA GLN A 339 -6.00 -3.88 -1.86
C GLN A 339 -6.78 -4.13 -3.16
N TYR A 340 -7.30 -3.05 -3.73
CA TYR A 340 -7.98 -3.05 -5.01
C TYR A 340 -7.08 -2.52 -6.12
N PHE A 341 -7.29 -3.04 -7.32
CA PHE A 341 -6.69 -2.52 -8.56
C PHE A 341 -7.83 -2.03 -9.46
N TYR A 342 -7.79 -0.76 -9.83
CA TYR A 342 -8.79 -0.13 -10.67
C TYR A 342 -8.24 0.10 -12.08
N SER A 343 -9.10 -0.09 -13.07
CA SER A 343 -8.81 0.25 -14.46
C SER A 343 -10.08 0.75 -15.14
N VAL A 344 -9.92 1.56 -16.18
CA VAL A 344 -11.01 2.15 -16.95
C VAL A 344 -10.78 1.88 -18.43
N THR A 345 -11.85 1.68 -19.18
CA THR A 345 -11.87 1.63 -20.64
C THR A 345 -12.79 2.72 -21.17
N CYS A 346 -12.52 3.18 -22.39
CA CYS A 346 -13.43 4.02 -23.17
C CYS A 346 -14.14 3.14 -24.22
N THR A 347 -15.38 3.46 -24.54
CA THR A 347 -16.15 2.80 -25.60
C THR A 347 -16.64 3.87 -26.56
N ASP A 348 -16.50 3.65 -27.87
CA ASP A 348 -17.04 4.54 -28.90
C ASP A 348 -18.56 4.38 -29.10
N LYS A 349 -19.13 5.19 -29.99
CA LYS A 349 -20.54 5.14 -30.40
C LYS A 349 -20.91 3.88 -31.18
N ASN A 350 -19.92 3.18 -31.72
CA ASN A 350 -20.05 1.95 -32.50
C ASN A 350 -19.94 0.68 -31.63
N GLY A 351 -19.60 0.84 -30.34
CA GLY A 351 -19.49 -0.22 -29.35
C GLY A 351 -18.10 -0.85 -29.25
N ASN A 352 -17.05 -0.31 -29.90
CA ASN A 352 -15.70 -0.83 -29.73
C ASN A 352 -15.12 -0.32 -28.40
N GLU A 353 -14.69 -1.26 -27.55
CA GLU A 353 -14.11 -0.95 -26.24
C GLU A 353 -12.57 -0.92 -26.34
N SER A 354 -11.98 0.14 -25.79
CA SER A 354 -10.54 0.31 -25.69
C SER A 354 -9.89 -0.82 -24.88
N LYS A 355 -8.57 -0.94 -24.99
CA LYS A 355 -7.81 -1.65 -23.94
C LYS A 355 -8.05 -0.96 -22.59
N ARG A 356 -7.83 -1.69 -21.50
CA ARG A 356 -7.81 -1.09 -20.15
C ARG A 356 -6.62 -0.16 -20.02
N CYS A 357 -6.81 0.97 -19.35
CA CYS A 357 -5.70 1.82 -18.94
C CYS A 357 -4.76 1.09 -17.97
N ASN A 358 -3.58 1.68 -17.72
CA ASN A 358 -2.69 1.19 -16.68
C ASN A 358 -3.42 1.17 -15.33
N PRO A 359 -3.44 0.04 -14.61
CA PRO A 359 -4.21 -0.07 -13.38
C PRO A 359 -3.53 0.71 -12.25
N VAL A 360 -4.34 1.33 -11.39
CA VAL A 360 -3.86 2.00 -10.17
C VAL A 360 -4.43 1.30 -8.95
N SER A 361 -3.58 1.09 -7.94
CA SER A 361 -3.99 0.42 -6.71
C SER A 361 -4.40 1.40 -5.62
N ALA A 362 -5.45 1.05 -4.86
CA ALA A 362 -5.80 1.69 -3.60
C ALA A 362 -6.13 0.62 -2.55
N ILE A 363 -5.84 0.92 -1.29
CA ILE A 363 -6.34 0.16 -0.15
C ILE A 363 -7.49 0.96 0.44
N GLY A 364 -8.68 0.35 0.60
CA GLY A 364 -9.80 1.03 1.24
C GLY A 364 -9.42 1.44 2.67
N GLU A 365 -9.56 2.72 2.99
CA GLU A 365 -9.30 3.24 4.33
C GLU A 365 -10.55 3.07 5.21
N ASP A 366 -10.34 2.73 6.48
CA ASP A 366 -11.36 2.82 7.53
C ASP A 366 -10.84 3.74 8.60
N LYS A 367 -11.56 4.83 8.80
CA LYS A 367 -11.29 5.80 9.86
C LYS A 367 -12.41 5.80 10.89
N THR A 368 -13.41 4.95 10.72
CA THR A 368 -14.55 4.86 11.62
C THR A 368 -14.17 3.93 12.77
N LYS A 369 -13.89 4.53 13.91
CA LYS A 369 -13.66 3.77 15.15
C LYS A 369 -14.86 2.85 15.45
N PRO A 370 -14.63 1.62 15.92
CA PRO A 370 -15.70 0.77 16.38
C PRO A 370 -16.34 1.38 17.64
N LEU A 371 -17.62 1.08 17.87
CA LEU A 371 -18.27 1.34 19.15
C LEU A 371 -17.51 0.62 20.29
N PRO A 372 -17.40 1.22 21.49
CA PRO A 372 -16.79 0.54 22.61
C PRO A 372 -17.56 -0.74 23.01
N PRO A 373 -16.90 -1.69 23.70
CA PRO A 373 -17.61 -2.74 24.43
C PRO A 373 -18.55 -2.12 25.48
N SER A 374 -19.36 -2.95 26.15
CA SER A 374 -20.29 -2.46 27.20
C SER A 374 -20.26 -3.38 28.43
N ASP A 375 -20.89 -2.95 29.52
CA ASP A 375 -21.08 -3.75 30.73
C ASP A 375 -19.77 -4.34 31.29
N LEU A 376 -18.70 -3.52 31.31
CA LEU A 376 -17.45 -3.88 31.97
C LEU A 376 -17.69 -4.08 33.46
N THR A 377 -17.27 -5.23 33.97
CA THR A 377 -17.26 -5.58 35.38
C THR A 377 -15.90 -6.13 35.76
N ALA A 378 -15.40 -5.70 36.91
CA ALA A 378 -14.15 -6.17 37.47
C ALA A 378 -14.41 -6.85 38.83
N LYS A 379 -13.96 -8.11 38.98
CA LYS A 379 -14.11 -8.88 40.22
C LYS A 379 -12.76 -9.35 40.73
N PHE A 380 -12.44 -9.01 41.97
CA PHE A 380 -11.26 -9.54 42.65
C PHE A 380 -11.41 -11.04 42.93
N ASP A 381 -10.41 -11.82 42.54
CA ASP A 381 -10.32 -13.26 42.77
C ASP A 381 -8.94 -13.60 43.36
N LYS A 382 -8.90 -13.74 44.70
CA LYS A 382 -7.73 -14.03 45.54
C LYS A 382 -6.58 -13.04 45.42
N THR A 383 -5.84 -13.08 44.32
CA THR A 383 -4.67 -12.23 44.03
C THR A 383 -4.78 -11.57 42.65
N ASN A 384 -5.83 -11.89 41.90
CA ASN A 384 -6.02 -11.47 40.52
C ASN A 384 -7.30 -10.64 40.36
N LEU A 385 -7.43 -9.96 39.23
CA LEU A 385 -8.64 -9.24 38.85
C LEU A 385 -9.22 -9.82 37.57
N LEU A 386 -10.37 -10.49 37.70
CA LEU A 386 -11.10 -11.03 36.57
C LEU A 386 -12.00 -9.94 35.99
N LEU A 387 -11.75 -9.61 34.72
CA LEU A 387 -12.55 -8.70 33.93
C LEU A 387 -13.52 -9.48 33.06
N GLN A 388 -14.75 -8.96 32.97
CA GLN A 388 -15.77 -9.45 32.04
C GLN A 388 -16.51 -8.26 31.43
N TRP A 389 -16.76 -8.31 30.12
CA TRP A 389 -17.51 -7.30 29.40
C TRP A 389 -18.42 -7.93 28.33
N LYS A 390 -19.32 -7.12 27.79
CA LYS A 390 -20.14 -7.46 26.64
C LYS A 390 -19.50 -6.94 25.37
N ALA A 391 -19.52 -7.77 24.32
CA ALA A 391 -18.93 -7.45 23.03
C ALA A 391 -19.49 -6.15 22.42
N SER A 392 -18.65 -5.48 21.64
CA SER A 392 -19.04 -4.30 20.86
C SER A 392 -20.16 -4.66 19.86
N LYS A 393 -20.98 -3.66 19.53
CA LYS A 393 -22.06 -3.79 18.53
C LYS A 393 -21.57 -3.58 17.08
N SER A 394 -20.32 -3.17 16.88
CA SER A 394 -19.73 -2.98 15.54
C SER A 394 -19.49 -4.34 14.87
N LYS A 395 -19.68 -4.41 13.55
CA LYS A 395 -19.67 -5.70 12.81
C LYS A 395 -18.26 -6.18 12.42
N ASP A 396 -17.28 -5.32 12.53
CA ASP A 396 -15.91 -5.44 12.04
C ASP A 396 -14.86 -5.51 13.16
N VAL A 397 -15.30 -5.66 14.41
CA VAL A 397 -14.39 -5.84 15.55
C VAL A 397 -13.56 -7.11 15.37
N THR A 398 -12.24 -6.93 15.41
CA THR A 398 -11.23 -8.00 15.33
C THR A 398 -10.82 -8.47 16.72
N GLY A 399 -10.87 -7.59 17.73
CA GLY A 399 -10.62 -7.96 19.12
C GLY A 399 -10.71 -6.79 20.08
N TYR A 400 -10.18 -6.98 21.29
CA TYR A 400 -10.18 -6.00 22.37
C TYR A 400 -8.77 -5.78 22.91
N LEU A 401 -8.42 -4.52 23.20
CA LEU A 401 -7.22 -4.18 23.95
C LEU A 401 -7.59 -3.89 25.40
N ILE A 402 -6.78 -4.43 26.31
CA ILE A 402 -6.97 -4.25 27.74
C ILE A 402 -5.84 -3.37 28.27
N TYR A 403 -6.23 -2.31 28.96
CA TYR A 403 -5.32 -1.44 29.69
C TYR A 403 -5.65 -1.53 31.17
N GLY A 404 -4.62 -1.51 32.00
CA GLY A 404 -4.78 -1.54 33.44
C GLY A 404 -3.56 -1.05 34.19
N GLY A 405 -3.80 -0.60 35.41
CA GLY A 405 -2.74 -0.17 36.31
C GLY A 405 -3.28 0.51 37.56
N TYR A 406 -2.38 1.07 38.36
CA TYR A 406 -2.67 1.71 39.64
C TYR A 406 -1.89 3.03 39.73
N ASP A 407 -2.22 3.90 40.71
CA ASP A 407 -1.60 5.22 40.90
C ASP A 407 -1.55 6.06 39.60
N ASP A 408 -2.64 6.06 38.83
CA ASP A 408 -2.81 6.71 37.52
C ASP A 408 -1.88 6.24 36.39
N LEU A 409 -0.99 5.28 36.63
CA LEU A 409 -0.14 4.68 35.60
C LEU A 409 -0.89 3.54 34.91
N ILE A 410 -1.60 3.85 33.83
CA ILE A 410 -2.31 2.86 33.01
C ILE A 410 -1.45 2.45 31.81
N THR A 411 -1.19 1.16 31.66
CA THR A 411 -0.45 0.60 30.52
C THR A 411 -1.27 -0.46 29.80
N ARG A 412 -0.90 -0.76 28.55
CA ARG A 412 -1.53 -1.83 27.77
C ARG A 412 -1.04 -3.19 28.29
N LEU A 413 -1.97 -4.06 28.66
CA LEU A 413 -1.69 -5.39 29.21
C LEU A 413 -1.64 -6.48 28.12
N THR A 414 -2.40 -6.31 27.04
CA THR A 414 -2.37 -7.21 25.89
C THR A 414 -1.33 -6.80 24.85
N SER A 415 -0.59 -7.76 24.29
CA SER A 415 0.31 -7.50 23.16
C SER A 415 -0.44 -7.35 21.84
N GLU A 416 -1.52 -8.14 21.67
CA GLU A 416 -2.39 -8.18 20.50
C GLU A 416 -3.87 -8.13 20.93
N PRO A 417 -4.81 -7.71 20.06
CA PRO A 417 -6.23 -7.71 20.38
C PRO A 417 -6.74 -9.13 20.70
N THR A 418 -7.39 -9.30 21.84
CA THR A 418 -8.00 -10.58 22.23
C THR A 418 -9.43 -10.68 21.72
N THR A 419 -9.86 -11.87 21.27
CA THR A 419 -11.24 -12.12 20.87
C THR A 419 -12.14 -12.51 22.04
N ASN A 420 -11.56 -12.88 23.18
CA ASN A 420 -12.30 -13.23 24.39
C ASN A 420 -12.95 -11.99 25.01
N THR A 421 -14.09 -12.19 25.69
CA THR A 421 -14.78 -11.15 26.46
C THR A 421 -14.51 -11.23 27.96
N THR A 422 -13.41 -11.91 28.32
CA THR A 422 -12.90 -12.03 29.67
C THR A 422 -11.38 -11.90 29.66
N TYR A 423 -10.82 -11.33 30.73
CA TYR A 423 -9.38 -11.19 30.90
C TYR A 423 -9.00 -11.26 32.37
N ASN A 424 -7.95 -12.01 32.70
CA ASN A 424 -7.49 -12.16 34.07
C ASN A 424 -6.18 -11.38 34.27
N ILE A 425 -6.21 -10.33 35.10
CA ILE A 425 -5.03 -9.56 35.44
C ILE A 425 -4.33 -10.23 36.63
N THR A 426 -3.13 -10.74 36.42
CA THR A 426 -2.35 -11.51 37.41
C THR A 426 -1.18 -10.73 38.02
N GLY A 427 -1.02 -9.44 37.68
CA GLY A 427 0.12 -8.63 38.10
C GLY A 427 1.43 -8.99 37.38
N LEU A 428 2.51 -8.29 37.70
CA LEU A 428 3.83 -8.52 37.11
C LEU A 428 4.34 -9.92 37.45
N GLU A 429 4.73 -10.68 36.41
CA GLU A 429 5.24 -12.06 36.54
C GLU A 429 4.28 -13.02 37.26
N GLY A 430 2.97 -12.71 37.29
CA GLY A 430 1.97 -13.54 37.98
C GLY A 430 2.04 -13.49 39.51
N LYS A 431 2.71 -12.48 40.09
CA LYS A 431 2.84 -12.30 41.56
C LYS A 431 1.57 -11.77 42.24
N GLY A 432 0.51 -11.51 41.47
CA GLY A 432 -0.73 -10.92 41.96
C GLY A 432 -0.71 -9.39 41.96
N LEU A 433 -1.86 -8.81 42.27
CA LEU A 433 -2.04 -7.38 42.43
C LEU A 433 -1.55 -6.90 43.79
N ILE A 434 -1.14 -5.64 43.87
CA ILE A 434 -0.66 -5.02 45.10
C ILE A 434 -1.86 -4.74 46.01
N PRO A 435 -1.91 -5.30 47.24
CA PRO A 435 -2.97 -5.04 48.20
C PRO A 435 -3.14 -3.54 48.52
N GLY A 436 -4.37 -3.12 48.81
CA GLY A 436 -4.70 -1.74 49.19
C GLY A 436 -4.67 -0.71 48.04
N LYS A 437 -4.23 -1.10 46.83
CA LYS A 437 -4.21 -0.21 45.66
C LYS A 437 -5.54 -0.20 44.92
N ILE A 438 -5.89 0.95 44.36
CA ILE A 438 -7.02 1.11 43.44
C ILE A 438 -6.52 0.86 42.02
N TYR A 439 -7.00 -0.20 41.40
CA TYR A 439 -6.69 -0.51 40.01
C TYR A 439 -7.76 0.07 39.09
N SER A 440 -7.32 0.80 38.08
CA SER A 440 -8.16 1.30 36.99
C SER A 440 -7.99 0.41 35.77
N VAL A 441 -9.10 0.05 35.13
CA VAL A 441 -9.10 -0.77 33.91
C VAL A 441 -9.88 -0.10 32.79
N ILE A 442 -9.37 -0.24 31.57
CA ILE A 442 -9.99 0.28 30.35
C ILE A 442 -9.97 -0.84 29.31
N ILE A 443 -11.08 -1.01 28.61
CA ILE A 443 -11.19 -1.93 27.48
C ILE A 443 -11.71 -1.17 26.28
N THR A 444 -11.01 -1.34 25.16
CA THR A 444 -11.36 -0.78 23.86
C THR A 444 -11.59 -1.90 22.85
N ALA A 445 -12.47 -1.67 21.88
CA ALA A 445 -12.62 -2.54 20.74
C ALA A 445 -11.67 -2.08 19.62
N VAL A 446 -11.13 -3.02 18.87
CA VAL A 446 -10.28 -2.77 17.70
C VAL A 446 -10.90 -3.44 16.49
N ASP A 447 -11.05 -2.70 15.40
CA ASP A 447 -11.58 -3.20 14.13
C ASP A 447 -10.49 -3.80 13.22
N LYS A 448 -10.85 -4.12 11.97
CA LYS A 448 -9.90 -4.63 10.96
C LYS A 448 -8.95 -3.56 10.41
N GLY A 449 -9.31 -2.29 10.51
CA GLY A 449 -8.47 -1.13 10.16
C GLY A 449 -7.49 -0.74 11.27
N PHE A 450 -7.49 -1.47 12.40
CA PHE A 450 -6.76 -1.15 13.63
C PHE A 450 -7.21 0.16 14.28
N ASN A 451 -8.42 0.65 13.99
CA ASN A 451 -8.97 1.77 14.75
C ASN A 451 -9.44 1.28 16.11
N GLU A 452 -9.08 2.05 17.13
CA GLU A 452 -9.44 1.79 18.51
C GLU A 452 -10.68 2.61 18.89
N SER A 453 -11.67 1.95 19.50
CA SER A 453 -12.87 2.61 20.00
C SER A 453 -12.52 3.71 21.00
N ASP A 454 -13.42 4.66 21.19
CA ASP A 454 -13.34 5.51 22.38
C ASP A 454 -13.38 4.65 23.66
N HIS A 455 -12.81 5.18 24.73
CA HIS A 455 -12.68 4.43 25.98
C HIS A 455 -14.00 4.45 26.74
N LEU A 456 -14.41 3.30 27.28
CA LEU A 456 -15.48 3.26 28.28
C LEU A 456 -15.12 4.11 29.51
N LYS A 457 -16.15 4.48 30.28
CA LYS A 457 -15.96 5.03 31.63
C LYS A 457 -15.06 4.08 32.43
N ARG A 458 -13.97 4.60 33.01
CA ARG A 458 -13.01 3.80 33.80
C ARG A 458 -13.77 3.05 34.88
N ASP A 459 -13.58 1.73 34.93
CA ASP A 459 -13.99 0.95 36.10
C ASP A 459 -12.80 0.86 37.05
N SER A 460 -13.07 1.03 38.34
CA SER A 460 -12.03 1.13 39.38
C SER A 460 -12.37 0.14 40.48
N LEU A 461 -11.43 -0.74 40.81
CA LEU A 461 -11.60 -1.68 41.91
C LEU A 461 -10.51 -1.48 42.96
N LEU A 462 -10.93 -1.31 44.22
CA LEU A 462 -10.04 -1.39 45.37
C LEU A 462 -9.67 -2.86 45.61
N VAL A 463 -8.37 -3.17 45.49
CA VAL A 463 -7.86 -4.48 45.90
C VAL A 463 -7.85 -4.52 47.44
N PRO A 464 -8.51 -5.51 48.07
CA PRO A 464 -8.50 -5.66 49.52
C PRO A 464 -7.07 -5.66 50.06
N ASP A 465 -6.86 -4.89 51.13
CA ASP A 465 -5.57 -4.87 51.80
C ASP A 465 -5.41 -6.13 52.66
N SER A 466 -4.43 -6.94 52.32
CA SER A 466 -4.09 -8.19 53.00
C SER A 466 -2.77 -8.11 53.75
N ASP A 467 -2.07 -6.97 53.69
CA ASP A 467 -0.74 -6.84 54.25
C ASP A 467 -0.86 -6.41 55.72
N PRO A 468 -0.47 -7.25 56.69
CA PRO A 468 -0.60 -6.86 58.09
C PRO A 468 0.33 -5.70 58.45
N PRO A 469 -0.07 -4.83 59.40
CA PRO A 469 0.81 -3.78 59.88
C PRO A 469 2.03 -4.38 60.60
N MET A 470 3.12 -3.63 60.69
CA MET A 470 4.27 -4.00 61.50
C MET A 470 3.87 -4.15 62.96
N ALA A 471 4.54 -5.04 63.69
CA ALA A 471 4.33 -5.19 65.13
C ALA A 471 4.73 -3.90 65.88
N PRO A 472 4.16 -3.62 67.06
CA PRO A 472 4.63 -2.52 67.91
C PRO A 472 6.14 -2.59 68.14
N GLN A 473 6.84 -1.45 68.14
CA GLN A 473 8.31 -1.44 68.17
C GLN A 473 8.88 -2.06 69.44
N ASN A 474 8.26 -1.79 70.60
CA ASN A 474 8.58 -2.46 71.85
C ASN A 474 7.39 -2.39 72.83
N VAL A 475 7.43 -3.26 73.84
CA VAL A 475 6.58 -3.19 75.03
C VAL A 475 7.49 -3.18 76.24
N THR A 476 7.41 -2.12 77.04
CA THR A 476 8.18 -1.99 78.28
C THR A 476 7.25 -2.00 79.47
N ALA A 477 7.64 -2.70 80.53
CA ALA A 477 6.91 -2.77 81.78
C ALA A 477 7.86 -2.36 82.92
N ARG A 478 7.40 -1.48 83.81
CA ARG A 478 8.17 -1.05 84.98
C ARG A 478 7.26 -0.85 86.19
N ILE A 479 7.79 -1.17 87.38
CA ILE A 479 7.11 -0.91 88.65
C ILE A 479 7.24 0.58 88.95
N ILE A 480 6.11 1.28 89.08
CA ILE A 480 6.08 2.73 89.35
C ILE A 480 5.90 3.03 90.85
N ASP A 481 5.07 2.25 91.52
CA ASP A 481 4.75 2.33 92.94
C ASP A 481 4.41 0.94 93.49
N ASP A 482 3.89 0.88 94.73
CA ASP A 482 3.53 -0.39 95.39
C ASP A 482 2.17 -0.97 94.91
N GLU A 483 1.48 -0.30 93.98
CA GLU A 483 0.14 -0.69 93.51
C GLU A 483 0.08 -1.03 92.01
N ALA A 484 1.04 -0.57 91.19
CA ALA A 484 0.93 -0.68 89.74
C ALA A 484 2.23 -1.01 88.99
N ILE A 485 2.07 -1.76 87.90
CA ILE A 485 3.05 -1.84 86.80
C ILE A 485 2.61 -0.90 85.69
N GLU A 486 3.46 0.06 85.32
CA GLU A 486 3.27 0.88 84.14
C GLU A 486 3.79 0.13 82.90
N VAL A 487 2.94 0.04 81.89
CA VAL A 487 3.22 -0.58 80.61
C VAL A 487 3.15 0.47 79.51
N ILE A 488 4.24 0.62 78.79
CA ILE A 488 4.37 1.55 77.66
C ILE A 488 4.58 0.71 76.41
N VAL A 489 3.71 0.90 75.40
CA VAL A 489 3.85 0.30 74.08
C VAL A 489 4.30 1.38 73.10
N ASN A 490 5.48 1.22 72.50
CA ASN A 490 5.87 2.08 71.40
C ASN A 490 5.14 1.63 70.12
N PRO A 491 4.42 2.54 69.44
CA PRO A 491 3.53 2.19 68.35
C PRO A 491 4.29 1.58 67.16
N SER A 492 3.54 0.82 66.36
CA SER A 492 3.98 0.40 65.04
C SER A 492 4.21 1.62 64.14
N ILE A 493 5.19 1.52 63.24
CA ILE A 493 5.48 2.56 62.24
C ILE A 493 4.59 2.44 60.99
N SER A 494 3.75 1.42 60.92
CA SER A 494 2.78 1.26 59.83
C SER A 494 1.73 2.40 59.87
N PRO A 495 1.52 3.13 58.76
CA PRO A 495 0.68 4.33 58.71
C PRO A 495 -0.82 4.06 58.76
N ASP A 496 -1.23 2.81 58.59
CA ASP A 496 -2.59 2.32 58.40
C ASP A 496 -3.17 1.62 59.65
N VAL A 497 -2.43 1.63 60.76
CA VAL A 497 -2.89 1.05 62.04
C VAL A 497 -4.15 1.77 62.53
N GLU A 498 -5.19 1.00 62.80
CA GLU A 498 -6.47 1.47 63.35
C GLU A 498 -6.49 1.35 64.88
N LYS A 499 -5.94 0.25 65.42
CA LYS A 499 -5.99 -0.03 66.86
C LYS A 499 -4.90 -0.99 67.34
N TYR A 500 -4.75 -1.04 68.66
CA TYR A 500 -3.84 -1.95 69.36
C TYR A 500 -4.58 -2.75 70.42
N PHE A 501 -4.18 -4.01 70.58
CA PHE A 501 -4.63 -4.87 71.66
C PHE A 501 -3.48 -5.13 72.63
N LEU A 502 -3.69 -4.84 73.91
CA LEU A 502 -2.74 -5.07 75.00
C LEU A 502 -3.18 -6.27 75.83
N TYR A 503 -2.27 -7.21 76.01
CA TYR A 503 -2.48 -8.47 76.70
C TYR A 503 -1.55 -8.60 77.92
N ARG A 504 -1.96 -9.41 78.91
CA ARG A 504 -1.16 -9.85 80.07
C ARG A 504 -1.36 -11.33 80.31
N GLY A 505 -0.26 -12.03 80.59
CA GLY A 505 -0.30 -13.41 81.07
C GLY A 505 1.02 -14.13 80.87
N ALA A 506 1.01 -15.46 81.03
CA ALA A 506 2.15 -16.29 80.66
C ALA A 506 2.30 -16.29 79.13
N GLU A 507 3.49 -16.57 78.61
CA GLU A 507 3.78 -16.55 77.16
C GLU A 507 2.77 -17.35 76.31
N LYS A 508 2.19 -18.42 76.87
CA LYS A 508 1.19 -19.28 76.22
C LYS A 508 -0.27 -19.03 76.64
N ASP A 509 -0.54 -18.14 77.59
CA ASP A 509 -1.87 -17.84 78.13
C ASP A 509 -2.03 -16.32 78.37
N GLN A 510 -2.03 -15.57 77.27
CA GLN A 510 -2.14 -14.11 77.24
C GLN A 510 -3.61 -13.69 77.20
N LYS A 511 -4.07 -12.93 78.21
CA LYS A 511 -5.45 -12.41 78.29
C LYS A 511 -5.49 -10.96 77.86
N LEU A 512 -6.48 -10.61 77.04
CA LEU A 512 -6.70 -9.23 76.62
C LEU A 512 -7.08 -8.38 77.83
N ILE A 513 -6.37 -7.27 78.03
CA ILE A 513 -6.63 -6.32 79.12
C ILE A 513 -7.26 -5.03 78.57
N LYS A 514 -6.80 -4.56 77.41
CA LYS A 514 -7.22 -3.26 76.88
C LYS A 514 -7.06 -3.14 75.37
N GLU A 515 -7.99 -2.43 74.75
CA GLU A 515 -7.92 -1.96 73.36
C GLU A 515 -7.61 -0.46 73.34
N TYR A 516 -6.74 -0.03 72.43
CA TYR A 516 -6.37 1.37 72.21
C TYR A 516 -6.60 1.75 70.75
N THR A 517 -7.33 2.83 70.50
CA THR A 517 -7.54 3.42 69.17
C THR A 517 -6.76 4.73 68.99
N GLN A 518 -6.03 5.18 70.03
CA GLN A 518 -5.29 6.44 70.07
C GLN A 518 -3.97 6.29 70.83
N LEU A 519 -3.02 7.18 70.55
CA LEU A 519 -1.70 7.25 71.20
C LEU A 519 -1.67 8.36 72.27
N PRO A 520 -0.79 8.27 73.29
CA PRO A 520 0.15 7.17 73.57
C PRO A 520 -0.54 5.94 74.19
N ILE A 521 0.05 4.75 73.99
CA ILE A 521 -0.41 3.51 74.63
C ILE A 521 0.32 3.38 75.97
N LEU A 522 -0.35 3.84 77.02
CA LEU A 522 0.13 3.83 78.40
C LEU A 522 -0.92 3.15 79.29
N TYR A 523 -0.54 2.07 79.95
CA TYR A 523 -1.42 1.32 80.84
C TYR A 523 -0.81 1.14 82.23
N ASN A 524 -1.51 1.58 83.26
CA ASN A 524 -1.14 1.30 84.66
C ASN A 524 -1.93 0.10 85.15
N ASP A 525 -1.28 -1.05 85.19
CA ASP A 525 -1.87 -2.30 85.63
C ASP A 525 -1.91 -2.35 87.16
N LYS A 526 -3.07 -2.06 87.74
CA LYS A 526 -3.35 -2.10 89.19
C LYS A 526 -3.87 -3.45 89.69
N GLU A 527 -4.11 -4.40 88.80
CA GLU A 527 -4.60 -5.73 89.18
C GLU A 527 -3.46 -6.72 89.49
N VAL A 528 -2.22 -6.22 89.47
CA VAL A 528 -1.00 -6.97 89.79
C VAL A 528 -0.97 -7.33 91.28
N LYS A 529 -0.37 -8.47 91.59
CA LYS A 529 -0.23 -8.96 92.98
C LYS A 529 1.24 -9.16 93.28
N ILE A 530 1.64 -8.82 94.50
CA ILE A 530 3.03 -8.97 94.97
C ILE A 530 3.47 -10.43 94.80
N GLY A 531 4.67 -10.62 94.25
CA GLY A 531 5.23 -11.93 93.91
C GLY A 531 4.73 -12.53 92.59
N GLY A 532 3.77 -11.88 91.91
CA GLY A 532 3.29 -12.31 90.59
C GLY A 532 4.31 -12.03 89.48
N GLU A 533 4.44 -12.99 88.55
CA GLU A 533 5.21 -12.82 87.32
C GLU A 533 4.29 -12.39 86.17
N PHE A 534 4.64 -11.31 85.49
CA PHE A 534 3.84 -10.74 84.40
C PHE A 534 4.66 -10.59 83.13
N ILE A 535 4.05 -10.95 81.99
CA ILE A 535 4.52 -10.60 80.65
C ILE A 535 3.37 -9.84 80.00
N TYR A 536 3.70 -8.69 79.42
CA TYR A 536 2.77 -7.90 78.63
C TYR A 536 3.08 -8.11 77.16
N SER A 537 2.04 -8.14 76.32
CA SER A 537 2.24 -8.14 74.88
C SER A 537 1.26 -7.25 74.16
N ALA A 538 1.67 -6.76 72.99
CA ALA A 538 0.82 -5.93 72.16
C ALA A 538 0.91 -6.36 70.70
N LEU A 539 -0.21 -6.23 69.99
CA LEU A 539 -0.26 -6.31 68.53
C LEU A 539 -1.06 -5.13 67.98
N ALA A 540 -0.74 -4.73 66.75
CA ALA A 540 -1.43 -3.71 65.98
C ALA A 540 -2.43 -4.37 65.02
N VAL A 541 -3.53 -3.67 64.74
CA VAL A 541 -4.52 -4.04 63.73
C VAL A 541 -4.76 -2.85 62.82
N ASP A 542 -4.70 -3.05 61.51
CA ASP A 542 -4.97 -2.02 60.51
C ASP A 542 -6.49 -1.81 60.31
N LYS A 543 -6.84 -0.84 59.45
CA LYS A 543 -8.24 -0.53 59.09
C LYS A 543 -8.95 -1.67 58.34
N SER A 544 -8.20 -2.61 57.79
CA SER A 544 -8.70 -3.76 57.04
C SER A 544 -8.87 -5.00 57.93
N GLY A 545 -8.46 -4.91 59.20
CA GLY A 545 -8.57 -5.96 60.19
C GLY A 545 -7.37 -6.93 60.22
N ASN A 546 -6.31 -6.68 59.44
CA ASN A 546 -5.12 -7.54 59.48
C ASN A 546 -4.34 -7.29 60.77
N LYS A 547 -3.82 -8.37 61.37
CA LYS A 547 -3.15 -8.34 62.67
C LYS A 547 -1.65 -8.48 62.50
N SER A 548 -0.89 -7.58 63.11
CA SER A 548 0.56 -7.69 63.18
C SER A 548 1.01 -8.94 63.97
N GLY A 549 2.30 -9.24 63.91
CA GLY A 549 2.95 -10.06 64.92
C GLY A 549 2.81 -9.47 66.33
N ILE A 550 3.03 -10.29 67.36
CA ILE A 550 2.96 -9.89 68.77
C ILE A 550 4.34 -9.41 69.24
N THR A 551 4.39 -8.27 69.92
CA THR A 551 5.58 -7.78 70.62
C THR A 551 5.42 -8.01 72.11
N VAL A 552 6.41 -8.64 72.75
CA VAL A 552 6.37 -9.00 74.19
C VAL A 552 7.32 -8.13 75.01
N SER A 553 6.96 -7.87 76.27
CA SER A 553 7.86 -7.27 77.26
C SER A 553 8.79 -8.32 77.86
N ASN A 554 9.85 -7.86 78.51
CA ASN A 554 10.56 -8.71 79.47
C ASN A 554 9.60 -9.15 80.59
N LYS A 555 9.86 -10.33 81.15
CA LYS A 555 9.16 -10.79 82.36
C LYS A 555 9.46 -9.86 83.52
N ILE A 556 8.41 -9.40 84.21
CA ILE A 556 8.53 -8.55 85.39
C ILE A 556 7.89 -9.25 86.59
N VAL A 557 8.61 -9.27 87.71
CA VAL A 557 8.10 -9.76 88.99
C VAL A 557 7.66 -8.56 89.81
N PHE A 558 6.36 -8.46 90.11
CA PHE A 558 5.85 -7.33 90.88
C PHE A 558 6.29 -7.44 92.34
N LYS A 559 7.03 -6.43 92.81
CA LYS A 559 7.60 -6.36 94.15
C LYS A 559 7.37 -4.98 94.74
N GLN A 560 7.34 -4.92 96.08
CA GLN A 560 7.22 -3.66 96.79
C GLN A 560 8.50 -2.84 96.58
N ARG A 561 8.33 -1.53 96.39
CA ARG A 561 9.41 -0.57 96.23
C ARG A 561 9.76 0.11 97.55
N THR A 562 8.81 0.24 98.46
CA THR A 562 9.03 0.78 99.80
C THR A 562 9.72 -0.23 100.73
N VAL A 563 10.38 0.29 101.78
CA VAL A 563 10.96 -0.48 102.89
C VAL A 563 9.97 -0.55 104.05
N ALA A 564 10.07 -1.60 104.89
CA ALA A 564 9.30 -1.66 106.13
C ALA A 564 9.73 -0.54 107.13
N PRO A 565 8.86 -0.11 108.07
CA PRO A 565 9.20 0.89 109.07
C PRO A 565 10.35 0.47 109.99
N THR A 566 11.30 1.39 110.26
CA THR A 566 12.44 1.11 111.16
C THR A 566 11.98 0.67 112.55
N PRO A 567 12.51 -0.45 113.09
CA PRO A 567 12.23 -0.89 114.46
C PRO A 567 12.58 0.19 115.50
N PHE A 568 11.73 0.33 116.52
CA PHE A 568 11.89 1.32 117.58
C PHE A 568 11.72 0.70 118.98
N ASN A 569 12.09 1.47 120.01
CA ASN A 569 12.12 1.02 121.41
C ASN A 569 13.01 -0.23 121.61
N ILE A 570 14.20 -0.22 121.00
CA ILE A 570 15.16 -1.32 121.12
C ILE A 570 15.72 -1.33 122.54
N ARG A 571 15.75 -2.51 123.16
CA ARG A 571 16.29 -2.75 124.50
C ARG A 571 17.27 -3.91 124.44
N ALA A 572 18.43 -3.76 125.05
CA ALA A 572 19.40 -4.83 125.21
C ALA A 572 19.60 -5.10 126.70
N LYS A 573 19.51 -6.36 127.12
CA LYS A 573 19.67 -6.81 128.51
C LYS A 573 20.75 -7.89 128.57
N VAL A 574 21.68 -7.77 129.51
CA VAL A 574 22.68 -8.81 129.76
C VAL A 574 22.02 -10.01 130.46
N THR A 575 22.26 -11.22 129.97
CA THR A 575 21.74 -12.47 130.54
C THR A 575 22.89 -13.44 130.85
N ALA A 576 22.61 -14.55 131.54
CA ALA A 576 23.62 -15.57 131.83
C ALA A 576 24.23 -16.22 130.58
N SER A 577 23.57 -16.09 129.42
CA SER A 577 23.97 -16.71 128.15
C SER A 577 24.35 -15.71 127.05
N GLY A 578 24.51 -14.42 127.37
CA GLY A 578 24.92 -13.38 126.42
C GLY A 578 24.13 -12.08 126.58
N VAL A 579 23.67 -11.50 125.46
CA VAL A 579 22.79 -10.32 125.44
C VAL A 579 21.49 -10.65 124.73
N GLU A 580 20.36 -10.33 125.36
CA GLU A 580 19.03 -10.39 124.73
C GLU A 580 18.62 -9.00 124.25
N ILE A 581 18.28 -8.90 122.95
CA ILE A 581 17.84 -7.69 122.28
C ILE A 581 16.34 -7.84 121.98
N THR A 582 15.52 -6.89 122.40
CA THR A 582 14.06 -6.86 122.19
C THR A 582 13.64 -5.50 121.62
N TRP A 583 12.55 -5.47 120.85
CA TRP A 583 12.01 -4.25 120.25
C TRP A 583 10.49 -4.30 120.10
N ASN A 584 9.88 -3.16 119.78
CA ASN A 584 8.46 -3.14 119.44
C ASN A 584 8.22 -3.77 118.06
N GLU A 585 7.13 -4.52 117.93
CA GLU A 585 6.74 -5.11 116.65
C GLU A 585 6.48 -4.02 115.59
N VAL A 586 7.08 -4.20 114.42
CA VAL A 586 6.86 -3.37 113.24
C VAL A 586 5.56 -3.81 112.57
N ILE A 587 4.61 -2.88 112.44
CA ILE A 587 3.33 -3.12 111.76
C ILE A 587 3.55 -2.86 110.27
N ASP A 588 3.78 -3.94 109.53
CA ASP A 588 3.87 -3.96 108.08
C ASP A 588 3.26 -5.28 107.58
N ASN A 589 2.29 -5.20 106.66
CA ASN A 589 1.55 -6.38 106.17
C ASN A 589 2.43 -7.35 105.34
N GLN A 590 3.64 -6.94 105.00
CA GLN A 590 4.65 -7.68 104.27
C GLN A 590 5.95 -7.80 105.07
N LEU A 591 5.93 -7.64 106.40
CA LEU A 591 7.12 -7.86 107.23
C LEU A 591 7.65 -9.30 107.07
N SER A 592 8.89 -9.43 106.58
CA SER A 592 9.57 -10.72 106.46
C SER A 592 10.32 -11.08 107.75
N GLY A 593 10.82 -10.08 108.46
CA GLY A 593 11.47 -10.23 109.76
C GLY A 593 12.43 -9.09 110.07
N TYR A 594 13.42 -9.36 110.91
CA TYR A 594 14.37 -8.38 111.42
C TYR A 594 15.82 -8.85 111.26
N PHE A 595 16.74 -7.92 111.02
CA PHE A 595 18.17 -8.15 111.13
C PHE A 595 18.75 -7.37 112.30
N ILE A 596 19.67 -8.03 113.00
CA ILE A 596 20.31 -7.50 114.19
C ILE A 596 21.78 -7.31 113.87
N TYR A 597 22.30 -6.17 114.31
CA TYR A 597 23.66 -5.79 114.07
C TYR A 597 24.38 -5.45 115.37
N ARG A 598 25.70 -5.66 115.37
CA ARG A 598 26.57 -5.41 116.52
C ARG A 598 27.83 -4.63 116.14
N CYS A 599 28.26 -3.71 116.99
CA CYS A 599 29.56 -3.03 116.87
C CYS A 599 30.25 -2.88 118.23
N THR A 600 31.58 -2.73 118.25
CA THR A 600 32.36 -2.41 119.46
C THR A 600 32.38 -0.92 119.80
N THR A 601 31.89 -0.06 118.91
CA THR A 601 31.81 1.39 119.11
C THR A 601 30.45 1.93 118.64
N PRO A 602 29.96 3.06 119.17
CA PRO A 602 28.67 3.62 118.77
C PRO A 602 28.59 3.96 117.28
N THR A 603 29.71 4.41 116.70
CA THR A 603 29.82 4.96 115.32
C THR A 603 30.60 4.06 114.36
N GLY A 604 30.99 2.85 114.77
CA GLY A 604 31.78 1.94 113.94
C GLY A 604 30.96 1.18 112.90
N ALA A 605 31.62 0.30 112.15
CA ALA A 605 30.97 -0.60 111.21
C ALA A 605 30.23 -1.72 111.98
N TYR A 606 28.91 -1.77 111.81
CA TYR A 606 28.04 -2.75 112.46
C TYR A 606 28.02 -4.07 111.67
N GLU A 607 28.37 -5.17 112.33
CA GLU A 607 28.34 -6.54 111.80
C GLU A 607 26.93 -7.13 111.93
N LYS A 608 26.36 -7.66 110.84
CA LYS A 608 25.07 -8.37 110.85
C LYS A 608 25.22 -9.74 111.53
N LEU A 609 24.39 -10.01 112.54
CA LEU A 609 24.51 -11.22 113.38
C LEU A 609 23.72 -12.42 112.85
N ASN A 610 22.65 -12.19 112.09
CA ASN A 610 21.80 -13.24 111.56
C ASN A 610 21.79 -13.22 110.03
N ALA A 611 22.03 -14.38 109.41
CA ALA A 611 22.00 -14.53 107.96
C ALA A 611 20.58 -14.52 107.39
N GLN A 612 19.60 -15.04 108.14
CA GLN A 612 18.17 -14.99 107.80
C GLN A 612 17.42 -14.10 108.79
N ALA A 613 16.45 -13.34 108.28
CA ALA A 613 15.64 -12.44 109.09
C ALA A 613 14.87 -13.21 110.17
N VAL A 614 14.96 -12.76 111.42
CA VAL A 614 14.19 -13.38 112.50
C VAL A 614 12.78 -12.83 112.52
N LYS A 615 11.78 -13.70 112.70
CA LYS A 615 10.36 -13.28 112.71
C LYS A 615 9.89 -12.75 114.06
N GLN A 616 10.58 -13.10 115.14
CA GLN A 616 10.25 -12.66 116.49
C GLN A 616 10.85 -11.28 116.74
N ASN A 617 10.21 -10.46 117.57
CA ASN A 617 10.70 -9.15 118.00
C ASN A 617 11.76 -9.23 119.13
N LYS A 618 12.54 -10.32 119.12
CA LYS A 618 13.62 -10.61 120.07
C LYS A 618 14.74 -11.41 119.41
N PHE A 619 15.97 -11.20 119.86
CA PHE A 619 17.16 -11.91 119.40
C PHE A 619 18.18 -12.08 120.54
N SER A 620 18.83 -13.24 120.60
CA SER A 620 19.86 -13.53 121.61
C SER A 620 21.24 -13.62 120.97
N ASP A 621 22.13 -12.69 121.31
CA ASP A 621 23.56 -12.75 120.95
C ASP A 621 24.35 -13.47 122.04
N THR A 622 24.67 -14.75 121.81
CA THR A 622 25.40 -15.59 122.77
C THR A 622 26.86 -15.20 122.96
N ARG A 623 27.42 -14.37 122.05
CA ARG A 623 28.78 -13.82 122.16
C ARG A 623 28.76 -12.37 122.65
N GLY A 624 27.57 -11.83 122.95
CA GLY A 624 27.36 -10.46 123.38
C GLY A 624 27.84 -10.20 124.80
N ASN A 625 28.21 -8.96 125.08
CA ASN A 625 28.54 -8.45 126.42
C ASN A 625 28.24 -6.95 126.50
N LYS A 626 28.40 -6.36 127.70
CA LYS A 626 28.04 -4.96 127.99
C LYS A 626 28.77 -3.87 127.21
N THR A 627 29.87 -4.19 126.50
CA THR A 627 30.64 -3.20 125.73
C THR A 627 30.20 -3.09 124.26
N PHE A 628 29.29 -3.95 123.81
CA PHE A 628 28.77 -3.89 122.44
C PHE A 628 27.59 -2.94 122.30
N PHE A 629 27.40 -2.46 121.08
CA PHE A 629 26.28 -1.63 120.65
C PHE A 629 25.44 -2.42 119.65
N TYR A 630 24.12 -2.40 119.80
CA TYR A 630 23.20 -3.15 118.96
C TYR A 630 22.27 -2.23 118.18
N LYS A 631 22.02 -2.58 116.92
CA LYS A 631 20.99 -1.94 116.07
C LYS A 631 20.11 -3.00 115.44
N VAL A 632 18.88 -2.63 115.12
CA VAL A 632 17.90 -3.53 114.49
C VAL A 632 17.30 -2.85 113.27
N SER A 633 17.18 -3.58 112.16
CA SER A 633 16.40 -3.19 110.98
C SER A 633 15.26 -4.19 110.78
N SER A 634 14.21 -3.76 110.10
CA SER A 634 13.17 -4.64 109.57
C SER A 634 13.39 -4.89 108.08
N VAL A 635 12.98 -6.03 107.58
CA VAL A 635 13.00 -6.34 106.14
C VAL A 635 11.63 -6.84 105.71
N ASN A 636 11.14 -6.37 104.56
CA ASN A 636 9.88 -6.85 103.99
C ASN A 636 10.06 -8.10 103.11
N THR A 637 8.97 -8.71 102.66
CA THR A 637 8.97 -9.92 101.80
C THR A 637 9.63 -9.68 100.44
N SER A 638 9.76 -8.41 100.01
CA SER A 638 10.50 -8.01 98.81
C SER A 638 12.02 -7.90 99.03
N GLY A 639 12.50 -8.12 100.27
CA GLY A 639 13.92 -8.05 100.64
C GLY A 639 14.43 -6.64 100.90
N ASN A 640 13.56 -5.62 100.89
CA ASN A 640 13.95 -4.24 101.17
C ASN A 640 14.13 -4.06 102.68
N GLU A 641 15.36 -3.78 103.10
CA GLU A 641 15.74 -3.57 104.49
C GLU A 641 15.59 -2.09 104.88
N SER A 642 14.96 -1.83 106.01
CA SER A 642 14.80 -0.48 106.58
C SER A 642 16.15 0.11 106.98
N PRO A 643 16.25 1.44 107.18
CA PRO A 643 17.32 1.99 107.99
C PRO A 643 17.41 1.26 109.32
N VAL A 644 18.64 1.04 109.78
CA VAL A 644 18.90 0.48 111.11
C VAL A 644 18.44 1.47 112.19
N SER A 645 17.95 0.95 113.31
CA SER A 645 17.55 1.74 114.48
C SER A 645 18.70 2.58 115.05
N GLU A 646 18.36 3.49 115.96
CA GLU A 646 19.34 4.01 116.91
C GLU A 646 19.99 2.88 117.71
N TYR A 647 21.24 3.07 118.12
CA TYR A 647 21.95 2.04 118.86
C TYR A 647 21.45 1.93 120.30
N VAL A 648 21.46 0.70 120.83
CA VAL A 648 21.24 0.43 122.25
C VAL A 648 22.46 -0.25 122.87
N ILE A 649 22.68 0.04 124.15
CA ILE A 649 23.75 -0.54 124.96
C ILE A 649 23.10 -1.54 125.93
N PRO A 650 23.68 -2.74 126.12
CA PRO A 650 23.17 -3.71 127.08
C PRO A 650 23.20 -3.16 128.51
N ARG A 651 22.08 -3.27 129.22
CA ARG A 651 21.98 -2.94 130.64
C ARG A 651 21.80 -4.18 131.51
#